data_AF-A0A1T4V840-F1
#
_entry.id   AF-A0A1T4V840-F1
#
_cell.length_a   1.000
_cell.length_b   1.000
_cell.length_c   1.000
_cell.angle_alpha   90.00
_cell.angle_beta   90.00
_cell.angle_gamma   90.00
#
_symmetry.space_group_name_H-M   'P 1'
#
loop_
_entity.id
_entity.type
_entity.pdbx_description
1 polymer ?
#
loop_
_entity_poly.entity_id
_entity_poly.type
_entity_poly.pdbx_seq_one_letter_code
_entity_poly.pdbx_strand_id
1 'polypeptide(L)'
;MKTNNTHWLGVSALVFSALGHAAFNDAGTEYTNASQKTYVWNEALEPIELVNSILCFTAQFNVTEFANAGPYLVLADEASCFDDANDGSTGQSSGAANNPSYLKAVADVTRASDSSPLVVNVWLPEMATGDDEQAIKFKAVITEGASDADPFGQFTFNFSFFDNFTNLTPKGGGEVVTLSGLGDSIGFTLYESSQHGSSTYTQSASVVMSSDRSSGTALTSSSEGGAYALTFNANNVLLQNAGSFDSLPYKSGNSSGTCLSRTQFNSYVYQYDLYSASTGAQIDINAGFPMKYSSANNGTYDSYGYVGYWGIWTEVEGAVTNGETIVRNDNGVTRQYTVMTAPGRLVKNTVKTLALSSARGISFSFWDSTVFSDSSFDQWVVKYYTAAQDGVGSDGFYKTGKLSWGSNGSTVTSFGPTLISLSANDSLYMYSEQLGGEVKYLQGNASLTYYEQTFINGSETGSGELLNGGSITLYCYDNCPIGTLDLSDLTNWSGANSPFETTGGAHQYTFSTSGGNALTLVSVNSSEPVRYNASLTQSNINSTPHSWGVRSGPMVLSTVSNSYDIYDPAITTEYYVWETGIQSWNQLTAVKDASDDIVSFEKPLQFAYTHSSANDRSGSAGSYAGQTYLINYGGNGDFWGIPMSQSGDRYLPNFSLKDGAIMGSSSQYAIKAREIEQTMKSASGQCTSLTLADPAVDVPTSISGDADIGDMPIVLGDPSVIAGETQ
;
A
#
# COMPACT_ATOMS: atom_id res chain seq x y z
N MET A 1 -6.74 -18.54 79.40
CA MET A 1 -8.21 -18.57 79.55
C MET A 1 -8.78 -17.79 78.37
N LYS A 2 -9.20 -18.48 77.28
CA LYS A 2 -10.63 -18.69 76.92
C LYS A 2 -11.39 -17.34 76.92
N THR A 3 -11.80 -16.74 75.80
CA THR A 3 -12.76 -17.30 74.83
C THR A 3 -12.86 -16.42 73.57
N ASN A 4 -13.24 -17.08 72.47
CA ASN A 4 -13.49 -16.57 71.12
C ASN A 4 -14.92 -16.03 70.92
N ASN A 5 -15.03 -15.19 69.87
CA ASN A 5 -16.12 -15.04 68.88
C ASN A 5 -17.43 -14.32 69.23
N THR A 6 -17.73 -13.26 68.46
CA THR A 6 -18.91 -13.28 67.57
C THR A 6 -18.76 -12.29 66.41
N HIS A 7 -19.05 -12.78 65.20
CA HIS A 7 -18.99 -12.11 63.90
C HIS A 7 -20.08 -11.05 63.71
N TRP A 8 -19.74 -9.95 63.02
CA TRP A 8 -20.70 -9.09 62.33
C TRP A 8 -20.49 -9.21 60.82
N LEU A 9 -21.54 -9.63 60.11
CA LEU A 9 -21.62 -9.59 58.65
C LEU A 9 -21.72 -8.12 58.20
N GLY A 10 -20.71 -7.64 57.47
CA GLY A 10 -20.79 -6.44 56.65
C GLY A 10 -21.11 -6.81 55.21
N VAL A 11 -22.30 -6.46 54.73
CA VAL A 11 -22.67 -6.54 53.31
C VAL A 11 -21.90 -5.44 52.58
N SER A 12 -20.82 -5.80 51.85
CA SER A 12 -20.20 -4.93 50.87
C SER A 12 -21.06 -4.91 49.60
N ALA A 13 -21.78 -3.81 49.39
CA ALA A 13 -22.39 -3.52 48.10
C ALA A 13 -21.27 -3.20 47.10
N LEU A 14 -20.96 -4.18 46.24
CA LEU A 14 -20.17 -3.96 45.02
C LEU A 14 -20.96 -3.03 44.10
N VAL A 15 -20.58 -1.76 44.08
CA VAL A 15 -20.95 -0.83 43.01
C VAL A 15 -20.23 -1.32 41.76
N PHE A 16 -20.92 -2.06 40.91
CA PHE A 16 -20.49 -2.24 39.52
C PHE A 16 -20.58 -0.88 38.84
N SER A 17 -19.45 -0.17 38.80
CA SER A 17 -19.23 0.88 37.81
C SER A 17 -19.29 0.22 36.44
N ALA A 18 -20.40 0.44 35.73
CA ALA A 18 -20.46 0.18 34.30
C ALA A 18 -19.32 0.99 33.66
N LEU A 19 -18.28 0.32 33.19
CA LEU A 19 -17.32 0.90 32.25
C LEU A 19 -18.13 1.23 30.99
N GLY A 20 -18.58 2.48 30.90
CA GLY A 20 -19.06 3.03 29.65
C GLY A 20 -17.95 2.83 28.64
N HIS A 21 -18.21 2.03 27.60
CA HIS A 21 -17.28 1.91 26.50
C HIS A 21 -17.25 3.27 25.82
N ALA A 22 -16.07 3.90 25.77
CA ALA A 22 -15.88 5.15 25.05
C ALA A 22 -16.28 4.94 23.59
N ALA A 23 -17.07 5.85 23.02
CA ALA A 23 -17.33 5.83 21.59
C ALA A 23 -16.00 6.02 20.84
N PHE A 24 -15.88 5.48 19.63
CA PHE A 24 -14.61 5.54 18.89
C PHE A 24 -14.09 6.99 18.70
N ASN A 25 -15.00 7.96 18.63
CA ASN A 25 -14.71 9.37 18.45
C ASN A 25 -14.62 10.17 19.77
N ASP A 26 -14.65 9.51 20.93
CA ASP A 26 -14.40 10.16 22.21
C ASP A 26 -12.93 10.62 22.31
N ALA A 27 -12.69 11.73 23.01
CA ALA A 27 -11.36 12.29 23.14
C ALA A 27 -10.40 11.31 23.84
N GLY A 28 -9.22 11.12 23.27
CA GLY A 28 -8.16 10.27 23.83
C GLY A 28 -8.16 8.83 23.30
N THR A 29 -9.11 8.45 22.44
CA THR A 29 -9.02 7.21 21.66
C THR A 29 -7.89 7.28 20.64
N GLU A 30 -7.38 6.13 20.21
CA GLU A 30 -6.38 6.08 19.13
C GLU A 30 -6.94 6.71 17.85
N TYR A 31 -8.22 6.50 17.54
CA TYR A 31 -8.90 7.18 16.44
C TYR A 31 -8.82 8.72 16.52
N THR A 32 -9.07 9.32 17.69
CA THR A 32 -9.04 10.79 17.82
C THR A 32 -7.61 11.34 17.85
N ASN A 33 -6.65 10.57 18.36
CA ASN A 33 -5.24 10.93 18.40
C ASN A 33 -4.50 10.67 17.07
N ALA A 34 -5.06 9.85 16.18
CA ALA A 34 -4.45 9.55 14.89
C ALA A 34 -4.23 10.81 14.06
N SER A 35 -2.99 11.00 13.61
CA SER A 35 -2.57 12.11 12.76
C SER A 35 -2.97 11.87 11.30
N GLN A 36 -3.12 12.96 10.54
CA GLN A 36 -3.38 12.92 9.12
C GLN A 36 -2.35 13.82 8.44
N LYS A 37 -1.65 13.28 7.44
CA LYS A 37 -0.80 14.07 6.54
C LYS A 37 -1.70 14.66 5.47
N THR A 38 -1.76 15.98 5.38
CA THR A 38 -2.50 16.69 4.33
C THR A 38 -1.54 17.60 3.60
N TYR A 39 -1.47 17.47 2.27
CA TYR A 39 -0.67 18.34 1.42
C TYR A 39 -1.52 18.88 0.27
N VAL A 40 -1.11 20.03 -0.26
CA VAL A 40 -1.77 20.64 -1.42
C VAL A 40 -0.88 20.42 -2.63
N TRP A 41 -1.38 19.65 -3.59
CA TRP A 41 -0.71 19.48 -4.87
C TRP A 41 -1.09 20.62 -5.82
N ASN A 42 -0.07 21.25 -6.40
CA ASN A 42 -0.17 22.19 -7.49
C ASN A 42 1.14 22.16 -8.27
N GLU A 43 1.07 21.89 -9.56
CA GLU A 43 2.23 21.81 -10.46
C GLU A 43 3.17 23.03 -10.37
N ALA A 44 2.61 24.22 -10.14
CA ALA A 44 3.39 25.44 -9.98
C ALA A 44 4.26 25.49 -8.71
N LEU A 45 4.06 24.56 -7.76
CA LEU A 45 4.80 24.45 -6.50
C LEU A 45 5.89 23.37 -6.53
N GLU A 46 6.03 22.61 -7.62
CA GLU A 46 7.03 21.53 -7.73
C GLU A 46 8.45 21.99 -7.31
N PRO A 47 8.98 23.14 -7.78
CA PRO A 47 10.30 23.59 -7.30
C PRO A 47 10.37 23.94 -5.82
N ILE A 48 9.23 24.28 -5.20
CA ILE A 48 9.15 24.63 -3.79
C ILE A 48 9.15 23.36 -2.92
N GLU A 49 8.73 22.21 -3.46
CA GLU A 49 8.76 20.94 -2.73
C GLU A 49 10.19 20.54 -2.36
N LEU A 50 11.16 20.74 -3.26
CA LEU A 50 12.59 20.52 -2.96
C LEU A 50 13.03 21.31 -1.72
N VAL A 51 12.62 22.57 -1.60
CA VAL A 51 12.97 23.41 -0.44
C VAL A 51 12.43 22.80 0.85
N ASN A 52 11.19 22.32 0.83
CA ASN A 52 10.59 21.66 2.00
C ASN A 52 11.35 20.39 2.38
N SER A 53 11.73 19.56 1.40
CA SER A 53 12.49 18.33 1.64
C SER A 53 13.89 18.58 2.22
N ILE A 54 14.62 19.58 1.68
CA ILE A 54 15.92 19.99 2.22
C ILE A 54 15.79 20.46 3.68
N LEU A 55 14.79 21.29 3.97
CA LEU A 55 14.57 21.80 5.33
C LEU A 55 14.15 20.69 6.29
N CYS A 56 13.32 19.74 5.85
CA CYS A 56 12.96 18.56 6.62
C CYS A 56 14.21 17.72 6.96
N PHE A 57 15.04 17.42 5.96
CA PHE A 57 16.21 16.57 6.13
C PHE A 57 17.24 17.20 7.05
N THR A 58 17.51 18.50 6.86
CA THR A 58 18.47 19.25 7.67
C THR A 58 18.00 19.50 9.11
N ALA A 59 16.68 19.49 9.37
CA ALA A 59 16.16 19.55 10.73
C ALA A 59 16.61 18.37 11.59
N GLN A 60 16.91 17.22 10.99
CA GLN A 60 17.36 16.01 11.69
C GLN A 60 18.82 16.07 12.20
N PHE A 61 19.53 17.18 11.99
CA PHE A 61 20.94 17.32 12.34
C PHE A 61 21.19 17.96 13.72
N ASN A 62 20.15 18.51 14.38
CA ASN A 62 20.23 19.21 15.67
C ASN A 62 21.36 20.25 15.75
N VAL A 63 21.55 21.02 14.66
CA VAL A 63 22.69 21.93 14.48
C VAL A 63 22.86 22.97 15.59
N THR A 64 21.77 23.38 16.24
CA THR A 64 21.82 24.35 17.34
C THR A 64 22.42 23.78 18.62
N GLU A 65 22.23 22.48 18.89
CA GLU A 65 22.76 21.81 20.08
C GLU A 65 24.26 21.57 19.97
N PHE A 66 24.74 21.24 18.76
CA PHE A 66 26.15 20.92 18.49
C PHE A 66 26.98 22.14 18.05
N ALA A 67 26.47 23.36 18.22
CA ALA A 67 27.21 24.57 17.88
C ALA A 67 28.52 24.67 18.68
N ASN A 68 29.65 24.73 17.98
CA ASN A 68 31.01 24.72 18.53
C ASN A 68 31.41 23.44 19.29
N ALA A 69 30.67 22.33 19.13
CA ALA A 69 31.03 21.04 19.73
C ALA A 69 32.13 20.28 18.95
N GLY A 70 32.45 20.76 17.74
CA GLY A 70 33.32 20.08 16.78
C GLY A 70 32.54 19.10 15.89
N PRO A 71 33.24 18.40 14.97
CA PRO A 71 32.58 17.51 14.01
C PRO A 71 31.90 16.31 14.69
N TYR A 72 30.69 15.98 14.27
CA TYR A 72 29.88 14.89 14.79
C TYR A 72 29.21 14.09 13.68
N LEU A 73 28.76 12.88 14.01
CA LEU A 73 28.14 11.94 13.07
C LEU A 73 26.61 11.95 13.23
N VAL A 74 25.90 11.98 12.11
CA VAL A 74 24.44 12.00 12.02
C VAL A 74 23.95 10.81 11.18
N LEU A 75 22.85 10.17 11.61
CA LEU A 75 22.05 9.26 10.80
C LEU A 75 20.69 9.91 10.55
N ALA A 76 20.50 10.48 9.36
CA ALA A 76 19.27 11.17 8.97
C ALA A 76 18.37 10.24 8.14
N ASP A 77 17.09 10.15 8.48
CA ASP A 77 16.08 9.36 7.77
C ASP A 77 15.63 10.08 6.50
N GLU A 78 16.15 9.69 5.34
CA GLU A 78 15.81 10.31 4.06
C GLU A 78 14.35 10.05 3.67
N ALA A 79 13.83 8.86 3.97
CA ALA A 79 12.49 8.43 3.60
C ALA A 79 11.41 9.28 4.28
N SER A 80 11.74 9.91 5.40
CA SER A 80 10.84 10.84 6.09
C SER A 80 10.69 12.21 5.40
N CYS A 81 11.60 12.58 4.49
CA CYS A 81 11.73 13.93 3.94
C CYS A 81 11.72 14.01 2.41
N PHE A 82 12.15 12.94 1.73
CA PHE A 82 12.15 12.80 0.28
C PHE A 82 11.21 11.63 -0.06
N ASP A 83 9.91 11.91 -0.10
CA ASP A 83 8.93 10.93 -0.60
C ASP A 83 9.02 10.89 -2.13
N ASP A 84 9.47 9.77 -2.71
CA ASP A 84 9.38 9.53 -4.15
C ASP A 84 7.93 9.29 -4.57
N ALA A 85 7.14 10.37 -4.65
CA ALA A 85 5.76 10.32 -5.15
C ALA A 85 5.68 10.15 -6.68
N ASN A 86 6.81 10.10 -7.38
CA ASN A 86 6.90 10.17 -8.85
C ASN A 86 7.37 8.88 -9.55
N ASP A 87 7.69 7.78 -8.86
CA ASP A 87 7.89 6.52 -9.58
C ASP A 87 6.56 5.81 -9.82
N GLY A 88 5.95 6.11 -10.97
CA GLY A 88 4.77 5.45 -11.53
C GLY A 88 5.04 4.01 -12.01
N SER A 89 5.94 3.28 -11.38
CA SER A 89 6.22 1.87 -11.68
C SER A 89 5.49 0.94 -10.72
N THR A 90 4.36 0.42 -11.21
CA THR A 90 3.56 -0.69 -10.66
C THR A 90 2.75 -0.41 -9.38
N GLY A 91 1.43 -0.38 -9.54
CA GLY A 91 0.44 -0.27 -8.46
C GLY A 91 0.33 -1.53 -7.59
N GLN A 92 1.44 -1.99 -7.02
CA GLN A 92 1.46 -2.97 -5.94
C GLN A 92 2.54 -2.55 -4.93
N SER A 93 2.08 -2.16 -3.73
CA SER A 93 2.88 -1.72 -2.57
C SER A 93 3.08 -0.21 -2.43
N SER A 94 1.99 0.50 -2.11
CA SER A 94 2.04 1.79 -1.41
C SER A 94 2.33 1.64 0.10
N GLY A 95 3.01 0.55 0.51
CA GLY A 95 3.38 0.25 1.89
C GLY A 95 4.83 0.56 2.27
N ALA A 96 5.62 1.17 1.38
CA ALA A 96 7.07 1.32 1.58
C ALA A 96 7.52 2.62 2.28
N ALA A 97 6.69 3.66 2.35
CA ALA A 97 7.12 4.99 2.84
C ALA A 97 7.23 5.12 4.38
N ASN A 98 7.34 4.02 5.12
CA ASN A 98 7.39 4.07 6.59
C ASN A 98 8.50 3.19 7.20
N ASN A 99 9.43 2.68 6.37
CA ASN A 99 10.65 2.06 6.87
C ASN A 99 11.77 3.10 6.83
N PRO A 100 12.39 3.45 7.97
CA PRO A 100 13.46 4.44 8.00
C PRO A 100 14.60 4.06 7.05
N SER A 101 15.03 5.00 6.22
CA SER A 101 16.23 4.85 5.36
C SER A 101 17.27 5.86 5.82
N TYR A 102 18.27 5.39 6.55
CA TYR A 102 19.25 6.27 7.18
C TYR A 102 20.43 6.58 6.26
N LEU A 103 20.61 7.85 5.96
CA LEU A 103 21.81 8.41 5.38
C LEU A 103 22.80 8.83 6.45
N LYS A 104 24.06 8.46 6.23
CA LYS A 104 25.16 8.85 7.11
C LYS A 104 25.70 10.22 6.69
N ALA A 105 25.77 11.15 7.62
CA ALA A 105 26.36 12.46 7.41
C ALA A 105 27.40 12.80 8.49
N VAL A 106 28.41 13.58 8.12
CA VAL A 106 29.30 14.26 9.07
C VAL A 106 28.94 15.73 9.06
N ALA A 107 28.71 16.31 10.24
CA ALA A 107 28.36 17.72 10.40
C ALA A 107 29.39 18.42 11.28
N ASP A 108 29.72 19.66 10.95
CA ASP A 108 30.52 20.56 11.78
C ASP A 108 29.86 21.94 11.82
N VAL A 109 29.53 22.39 13.03
CA VAL A 109 28.74 23.61 13.25
C VAL A 109 29.53 24.59 14.08
N THR A 110 29.69 25.80 13.58
CA THR A 110 30.50 26.85 14.23
C THR A 110 29.73 28.15 14.38
N ARG A 111 30.02 28.86 15.48
CA ARG A 111 29.47 30.18 15.77
C ARG A 111 30.46 31.02 16.56
N ALA A 112 30.93 32.12 15.98
CA ALA A 112 31.98 32.95 16.60
C ALA A 112 31.50 33.73 17.85
N SER A 113 30.22 34.11 17.90
CA SER A 113 29.57 34.77 19.03
C SER A 113 28.05 34.65 18.94
N ASP A 114 27.32 35.01 19.99
CA ASP A 114 25.85 35.01 19.99
C ASP A 114 25.21 35.98 18.98
N SER A 115 26.00 36.88 18.39
CA SER A 115 25.59 37.81 17.34
C SER A 115 26.13 37.45 15.95
N SER A 116 26.97 36.41 15.88
CA SER A 116 27.55 35.95 14.62
C SER A 116 26.64 34.89 13.98
N PRO A 117 26.68 34.76 12.64
CA PRO A 117 25.97 33.70 11.94
C PRO A 117 26.39 32.32 12.44
N LEU A 118 25.44 31.38 12.47
CA LEU A 118 25.69 29.96 12.64
C LEU A 118 26.09 29.38 11.29
N VAL A 119 27.26 28.77 11.20
CA VAL A 119 27.76 28.16 9.96
C VAL A 119 27.71 26.65 10.12
N VAL A 120 26.95 25.98 9.26
CA VAL A 120 26.74 24.53 9.24
C VAL A 120 27.41 23.99 8.00
N ASN A 121 28.41 23.12 8.18
CA ASN A 121 29.09 22.42 7.10
C ASN A 121 28.76 20.93 7.20
N VAL A 122 28.33 20.31 6.10
CA VAL A 122 27.94 18.89 6.10
C VAL A 122 28.49 18.15 4.89
N TRP A 123 28.95 16.93 5.16
CA TRP A 123 29.43 15.96 4.19
C TRP A 123 28.55 14.72 4.23
N LEU A 124 27.95 14.39 3.09
CA LEU A 124 27.18 13.16 2.84
C LEU A 124 27.99 12.32 1.85
N PRO A 125 28.77 11.33 2.31
CA PRO A 125 29.68 10.57 1.44
C PRO A 125 28.98 9.54 0.55
N GLU A 126 27.81 9.04 0.95
CA GLU A 126 27.11 7.92 0.29
C GLU A 126 25.60 8.20 0.31
N MET A 127 25.02 8.57 -0.84
CA MET A 127 23.57 8.79 -1.01
C MET A 127 22.87 7.62 -1.76
N ALA A 128 23.63 6.74 -2.40
CA ALA A 128 23.10 5.64 -3.21
C ALA A 128 24.04 4.43 -3.20
N THR A 129 23.50 3.24 -3.45
CA THR A 129 24.27 1.98 -3.50
C THR A 129 24.41 1.49 -4.95
N GLY A 130 25.62 1.24 -5.42
CA GLY A 130 25.88 0.66 -6.75
C GLY A 130 26.71 1.58 -7.66
N ASP A 131 26.46 1.54 -8.96
CA ASP A 131 27.17 2.36 -9.97
C ASP A 131 26.79 3.86 -9.93
N ASP A 132 25.79 4.22 -9.12
CA ASP A 132 25.27 5.58 -8.93
C ASP A 132 25.71 6.22 -7.61
N GLU A 133 26.86 5.81 -7.05
CA GLU A 133 27.42 6.44 -5.84
C GLU A 133 27.49 7.96 -6.05
N GLN A 134 26.81 8.71 -5.17
CA GLN A 134 26.76 10.17 -5.18
C GLN A 134 27.11 10.68 -3.78
N ALA A 135 27.85 11.79 -3.75
CA ALA A 135 28.21 12.47 -2.53
C ALA A 135 27.78 13.94 -2.59
N ILE A 136 27.37 14.49 -1.44
CA ILE A 136 26.90 15.87 -1.33
C ILE A 136 27.71 16.61 -0.28
N LYS A 137 28.16 17.81 -0.63
CA LYS A 137 28.57 18.81 0.37
C LYS A 137 27.51 19.88 0.42
N PHE A 138 27.11 20.29 1.62
CA PHE A 138 26.32 21.49 1.77
C PHE A 138 26.82 22.39 2.88
N LYS A 139 26.54 23.68 2.70
CA LYS A 139 26.87 24.75 3.61
C LYS A 139 25.65 25.62 3.85
N ALA A 140 25.25 25.74 5.11
CA ALA A 140 24.24 26.70 5.53
C ALA A 140 24.87 27.82 6.37
N VAL A 141 24.52 29.07 6.09
CA VAL A 141 24.90 30.23 6.90
C VAL A 141 23.62 30.88 7.40
N ILE A 142 23.34 30.73 8.69
CA ILE A 142 22.10 31.18 9.33
C ILE A 142 22.42 32.44 10.14
N THR A 143 21.88 33.59 9.72
CA THR A 143 22.09 34.89 10.37
C THR A 143 20.98 35.22 11.36
N GLU A 144 19.77 34.69 11.15
CA GLU A 144 18.61 34.87 12.02
C GLU A 144 17.75 33.60 12.03
N GLY A 145 17.28 33.18 13.21
CA GLY A 145 16.38 32.02 13.32
C GLY A 145 14.94 32.39 12.98
N ALA A 146 14.11 31.39 12.67
CA ALA A 146 12.69 31.60 12.41
C ALA A 146 11.97 32.25 13.62
N SER A 147 11.07 33.17 13.34
CA SER A 147 10.25 33.88 14.33
C SER A 147 8.82 34.11 13.81
N ASP A 148 7.91 34.60 14.65
CA ASP A 148 6.54 34.93 14.21
C ASP A 148 6.51 36.03 13.13
N ALA A 149 7.50 36.94 13.15
CA ALA A 149 7.61 38.05 12.19
C ALA A 149 8.36 37.65 10.91
N ASP A 150 9.31 36.71 11.03
CA ASP A 150 10.06 36.13 9.91
C ASP A 150 10.08 34.59 10.04
N PRO A 151 9.05 33.89 9.55
CA PRO A 151 8.89 32.45 9.74
C PRO A 151 9.92 31.63 8.97
N PHE A 152 10.66 32.21 8.01
CA PHE A 152 11.74 31.53 7.32
C PHE A 152 13.09 31.72 8.03
N GLY A 153 13.20 32.75 8.87
CA GLY A 153 14.49 33.22 9.35
C GLY A 153 15.34 33.75 8.21
N GLN A 154 16.63 33.94 8.47
CA GLN A 154 17.58 34.42 7.48
C GLN A 154 18.73 33.44 7.31
N PHE A 155 18.82 32.82 6.13
CA PHE A 155 19.88 31.89 5.79
C PHE A 155 20.23 31.87 4.30
N THR A 156 21.45 31.43 4.02
CA THR A 156 21.85 30.91 2.71
C THR A 156 22.17 29.42 2.85
N PHE A 157 21.73 28.62 1.89
CA PHE A 157 21.97 27.19 1.84
C PHE A 157 22.51 26.84 0.46
N ASN A 158 23.75 26.37 0.39
CA ASN A 158 24.43 26.00 -0.85
C ASN A 158 24.78 24.52 -0.80
N PHE A 159 24.54 23.80 -1.89
CA PHE A 159 24.90 22.39 -2.00
C PHE A 159 25.53 22.08 -3.36
N SER A 160 26.43 21.10 -3.38
CA SER A 160 27.11 20.62 -4.58
C SER A 160 27.10 19.10 -4.63
N PHE A 161 26.80 18.57 -5.81
CA PHE A 161 26.80 17.13 -6.11
C PHE A 161 28.17 16.68 -6.64
N PHE A 162 28.61 15.51 -6.21
CA PHE A 162 29.85 14.86 -6.66
C PHE A 162 29.59 13.37 -6.92
N ASP A 163 30.41 12.74 -7.76
CA ASP A 163 30.42 11.26 -7.86
C ASP A 163 30.86 10.65 -6.52
N ASN A 164 31.91 11.19 -5.92
CA ASN A 164 32.40 10.81 -4.59
C ASN A 164 33.38 11.89 -4.09
N PHE A 165 33.80 11.81 -2.82
CA PHE A 165 34.81 12.73 -2.29
C PHE A 165 36.26 12.45 -2.72
N THR A 166 36.49 11.45 -3.58
CA THR A 166 37.80 11.25 -4.23
C THR A 166 37.90 12.09 -5.51
N ASN A 167 36.80 12.26 -6.25
CA ASN A 167 36.69 13.12 -7.42
C ASN A 167 35.84 14.35 -7.11
N LEU A 168 36.49 15.46 -6.76
CA LEU A 168 35.83 16.73 -6.43
C LEU A 168 35.38 17.55 -7.66
N THR A 169 35.05 16.89 -8.77
CA THR A 169 34.43 17.57 -9.93
C THR A 169 32.92 17.69 -9.70
N PRO A 170 32.37 18.90 -9.54
CA PRO A 170 30.94 19.05 -9.31
C PRO A 170 30.12 18.55 -10.51
N LYS A 171 29.05 17.80 -10.24
CA LYS A 171 28.05 17.32 -11.21
C LYS A 171 26.81 18.20 -11.27
N GLY A 172 26.76 19.19 -10.39
CA GLY A 172 25.64 20.09 -10.22
C GLY A 172 25.64 20.65 -8.80
N GLY A 173 24.55 21.30 -8.46
CA GLY A 173 24.30 21.82 -7.13
C GLY A 173 23.12 22.77 -7.14
N GLY A 174 22.92 23.45 -6.01
CA GLY A 174 21.89 24.47 -5.90
C GLY A 174 22.10 25.40 -4.73
N GLU A 175 21.25 26.42 -4.70
CA GLU A 175 21.28 27.51 -3.75
C GLU A 175 19.86 27.89 -3.35
N VAL A 176 19.61 27.96 -2.04
CA VAL A 176 18.40 28.53 -1.43
C VAL A 176 18.82 29.72 -0.58
N VAL A 177 18.17 30.87 -0.81
CA VAL A 177 18.49 32.12 -0.10
C VAL A 177 17.21 32.76 0.38
N THR A 178 17.10 33.01 1.68
CA THR A 178 16.02 33.85 2.22
C THR A 178 16.30 35.32 1.90
N LEU A 179 15.24 36.07 1.63
CA LEU A 179 15.34 37.46 1.24
C LEU A 179 15.25 38.36 2.48
N SER A 180 16.15 39.35 2.56
CA SER A 180 16.16 40.38 3.60
C SER A 180 15.95 41.77 3.01
N GLY A 181 15.54 42.74 3.84
CA GLY A 181 15.40 44.14 3.44
C GLY A 181 14.20 44.47 2.55
N LEU A 182 13.18 43.59 2.49
CA LEU A 182 11.96 43.77 1.69
C LEU A 182 10.83 44.51 2.42
N GLY A 183 11.14 45.26 3.49
CA GLY A 183 10.13 45.95 4.31
C GLY A 183 9.24 44.95 5.05
N ASP A 184 7.91 45.05 4.89
CA ASP A 184 6.93 44.15 5.51
C ASP A 184 6.75 42.82 4.71
N SER A 185 7.65 42.53 3.78
CA SER A 185 7.62 41.31 2.97
C SER A 185 8.76 40.36 3.35
N ILE A 186 8.50 39.06 3.17
CA ILE A 186 9.43 37.96 3.34
C ILE A 186 9.48 37.15 2.04
N GLY A 187 10.51 36.33 1.86
CA GLY A 187 10.62 35.54 0.65
C GLY A 187 11.90 34.70 0.59
N PHE A 188 12.03 33.94 -0.49
CA PHE A 188 13.23 33.17 -0.79
C PHE A 188 13.40 32.98 -2.30
N THR A 189 14.61 32.68 -2.70
CA THR A 189 14.95 32.23 -4.06
C THR A 189 15.55 30.83 -4.02
N LEU A 190 15.30 30.06 -5.08
CA LEU A 190 15.90 28.75 -5.34
C LEU A 190 16.52 28.76 -6.74
N TYR A 191 17.70 28.16 -6.87
CA TYR A 191 18.22 27.72 -8.16
C TYR A 191 18.91 26.37 -7.98
N GLU A 192 18.65 25.43 -8.89
CA GLU A 192 19.37 24.17 -8.98
C GLU A 192 19.73 23.87 -10.43
N SER A 193 20.90 23.27 -10.62
CA SER A 193 21.27 22.65 -11.88
C SER A 193 22.06 21.37 -11.65
N SER A 194 21.71 20.31 -12.38
CA SER A 194 22.41 19.03 -12.37
C SER A 194 22.58 18.48 -13.78
N GLN A 195 23.64 17.70 -14.00
CA GLN A 195 23.84 16.97 -15.26
C GLN A 195 23.27 15.57 -15.17
N HIS A 196 22.35 15.23 -16.08
CA HIS A 196 21.78 13.91 -16.28
C HIS A 196 22.19 13.39 -17.67
N GLY A 197 23.29 12.64 -17.73
CA GLY A 197 23.85 12.19 -19.00
C GLY A 197 24.29 13.35 -19.90
N SER A 198 23.67 13.50 -21.07
CA SER A 198 23.92 14.61 -22.00
C SER A 198 23.01 15.83 -21.78
N SER A 199 22.04 15.73 -20.88
CA SER A 199 21.03 16.75 -20.62
C SER A 199 21.32 17.47 -19.29
N THR A 200 20.94 18.74 -19.20
CA THR A 200 21.00 19.51 -17.96
C THR A 200 19.59 19.68 -17.41
N TYR A 201 19.37 19.23 -16.18
CA TYR A 201 18.16 19.55 -15.44
C TYR A 201 18.35 20.88 -14.72
N THR A 202 17.32 21.73 -14.73
CA THR A 202 17.33 23.01 -14.02
C THR A 202 15.99 23.31 -13.41
N GLN A 203 16.00 23.81 -12.18
CA GLN A 203 14.82 24.40 -11.56
C GLN A 203 15.16 25.70 -10.84
N SER A 204 14.17 26.59 -10.77
CA SER A 204 14.35 27.89 -10.14
C SER A 204 13.05 28.44 -9.58
N ALA A 205 13.17 29.27 -8.55
CA ALA A 205 12.04 29.99 -7.98
C ALA A 205 12.48 31.35 -7.42
N SER A 206 11.57 32.32 -7.47
CA SER A 206 11.58 33.52 -6.65
C SER A 206 10.20 33.71 -6.04
N VAL A 207 10.14 33.76 -4.72
CA VAL A 207 8.90 33.85 -3.95
C VAL A 207 8.99 35.05 -3.02
N VAL A 208 8.03 35.98 -3.13
CA VAL A 208 7.92 37.15 -2.26
C VAL A 208 6.48 37.28 -1.76
N MET A 209 6.30 37.41 -0.46
CA MET A 209 4.98 37.50 0.16
C MET A 209 4.98 38.49 1.34
N SER A 210 3.80 38.96 1.73
CA SER A 210 3.66 39.73 2.97
C SER A 210 4.07 38.87 4.17
N SER A 211 4.61 39.50 5.23
CA SER A 211 5.04 38.81 6.45
C SER A 211 3.93 37.99 7.12
N ASP A 212 2.68 38.44 7.02
CA ASP A 212 1.49 37.71 7.48
C ASP A 212 1.03 36.59 6.52
N ARG A 213 1.69 36.43 5.37
CA ARG A 213 1.40 35.45 4.31
C ARG A 213 0.00 35.58 3.70
N SER A 214 -0.65 36.73 3.92
CA SER A 214 -1.97 37.02 3.39
C SER A 214 -1.94 37.36 1.91
N SER A 215 -0.79 37.77 1.35
CA SER A 215 -0.64 38.05 -0.08
C SER A 215 0.79 37.79 -0.57
N GLY A 216 0.97 37.59 -1.87
CA GLY A 216 2.30 37.39 -2.43
C GLY A 216 2.31 37.13 -3.93
N THR A 217 3.52 37.04 -4.45
CA THR A 217 3.84 36.81 -5.87
C THR A 217 4.99 35.83 -5.96
N ALA A 218 4.93 34.90 -6.90
CA ALA A 218 5.97 33.94 -7.14
C ALA A 218 6.17 33.67 -8.64
N LEU A 219 7.40 33.36 -9.00
CA LEU A 219 7.77 32.76 -10.27
C LEU A 219 8.51 31.46 -9.97
N THR A 220 8.11 30.38 -10.63
CA THR A 220 8.71 29.04 -10.47
C THR A 220 8.92 28.43 -11.85
N SER A 221 9.95 27.60 -12.01
CA SER A 221 10.13 26.82 -13.22
C SER A 221 10.92 25.54 -12.99
N SER A 222 10.61 24.50 -13.75
CA SER A 222 11.44 23.31 -13.92
C SER A 222 11.67 23.05 -15.41
N SER A 223 12.78 22.40 -15.77
CA SER A 223 13.11 22.07 -17.17
C SER A 223 12.08 21.12 -17.81
N GLU A 224 11.28 20.44 -17.00
CA GLU A 224 10.26 19.47 -17.42
C GLU A 224 8.83 20.05 -17.30
N GLY A 225 8.54 20.90 -16.31
CA GLY A 225 7.23 21.50 -16.05
C GLY A 225 7.00 22.90 -16.65
N GLY A 226 8.02 23.54 -17.22
CA GLY A 226 7.93 24.89 -17.78
C GLY A 226 7.96 25.98 -16.70
N ALA A 227 7.46 27.17 -17.01
CA ALA A 227 7.48 28.34 -16.12
C ALA A 227 6.07 28.75 -15.68
N TYR A 228 5.94 29.10 -14.40
CA TYR A 228 4.71 29.53 -13.76
C TYR A 228 4.85 30.92 -13.15
N ALA A 229 3.75 31.67 -13.19
CA ALA A 229 3.58 32.90 -12.43
C ALA A 229 2.37 32.80 -11.53
N LEU A 230 2.54 33.22 -10.28
CA LEU A 230 1.51 33.17 -9.26
C LEU A 230 1.40 34.54 -8.59
N THR A 231 0.17 34.97 -8.33
CA THR A 231 -0.12 36.02 -7.36
C THR A 231 -1.29 35.60 -6.50
N PHE A 232 -1.26 35.90 -5.21
CA PHE A 232 -2.28 35.44 -4.28
C PHE A 232 -2.66 36.48 -3.23
N ASN A 233 -3.85 36.30 -2.68
CA ASN A 233 -4.34 36.93 -1.46
C ASN A 233 -4.87 35.86 -0.49
N ALA A 234 -5.47 36.23 0.64
CA ALA A 234 -5.92 35.28 1.66
C ALA A 234 -6.89 34.22 1.15
N ASN A 235 -7.64 34.52 0.08
CA ASN A 235 -8.74 33.67 -0.39
C ASN A 235 -8.43 32.96 -1.70
N ASN A 236 -7.64 33.56 -2.59
CA ASN A 236 -7.49 33.13 -3.98
C ASN A 236 -6.03 33.25 -4.46
N VAL A 237 -5.69 32.43 -5.45
CA VAL A 237 -4.45 32.52 -6.23
C VAL A 237 -4.80 32.58 -7.71
N LEU A 238 -4.15 33.50 -8.43
CA LEU A 238 -4.19 33.60 -9.88
C LEU A 238 -2.88 33.06 -10.42
N LEU A 239 -2.96 32.14 -11.37
CA LEU A 239 -1.79 31.52 -12.00
C LEU A 239 -1.82 31.61 -13.53
N GLN A 240 -0.63 31.65 -14.11
CA GLN A 240 -0.35 31.49 -15.53
C GLN A 240 0.84 30.55 -15.71
N ASN A 241 0.89 29.87 -16.86
CA ASN A 241 2.01 29.04 -17.24
C ASN A 241 2.46 29.32 -18.69
N ALA A 242 3.72 29.02 -18.97
CA ALA A 242 4.34 29.10 -20.29
C ALA A 242 5.59 28.20 -20.36
N GLY A 243 6.25 28.11 -21.52
CA GLY A 243 7.48 27.31 -21.65
C GLY A 243 8.73 27.95 -21.03
N SER A 244 8.68 29.26 -20.72
CA SER A 244 9.77 30.02 -20.12
C SER A 244 9.24 31.29 -19.44
N PHE A 245 10.02 31.91 -18.55
CA PHE A 245 9.60 33.16 -17.91
C PHE A 245 9.28 34.28 -18.91
N ASP A 246 10.06 34.41 -19.98
CA ASP A 246 9.86 35.45 -21.02
C ASP A 246 8.58 35.23 -21.84
N SER A 247 8.08 34.00 -21.90
CA SER A 247 6.87 33.65 -22.65
C SER A 247 5.58 33.70 -21.80
N LEU A 248 5.68 34.10 -20.52
CA LEU A 248 4.52 34.26 -19.65
C LEU A 248 3.56 35.33 -20.17
N PRO A 249 2.26 35.05 -20.35
CA PRO A 249 1.33 35.95 -21.02
C PRO A 249 1.23 37.36 -20.41
N TYR A 250 1.33 37.49 -19.09
CA TYR A 250 1.27 38.79 -18.42
C TYR A 250 2.42 39.72 -18.84
N LYS A 251 3.58 39.20 -19.25
CA LYS A 251 4.69 40.01 -19.79
C LYS A 251 4.35 40.70 -21.11
N SER A 252 3.34 40.19 -21.83
CA SER A 252 2.78 40.80 -23.06
C SER A 252 1.49 41.59 -22.81
N GLY A 253 1.13 41.83 -21.54
CA GLY A 253 -0.07 42.59 -21.15
C GLY A 253 -1.35 41.76 -21.01
N ASN A 254 -1.29 40.42 -21.14
CA ASN A 254 -2.43 39.54 -20.90
C ASN A 254 -2.41 39.01 -19.46
N SER A 255 -3.18 39.61 -18.57
CA SER A 255 -3.29 39.18 -17.16
C SER A 255 -4.35 38.09 -16.91
N SER A 256 -4.89 37.45 -17.96
CA SER A 256 -5.89 36.39 -17.81
C SER A 256 -5.23 35.09 -17.37
N GLY A 257 -5.69 34.47 -16.29
CA GLY A 257 -5.10 33.24 -15.76
C GLY A 257 -6.13 32.32 -15.14
N THR A 258 -5.66 31.18 -14.64
CA THR A 258 -6.47 30.25 -13.87
C THR A 258 -6.60 30.77 -12.45
N CYS A 259 -7.83 31.01 -12.01
CA CYS A 259 -8.13 31.45 -10.65
C CYS A 259 -8.53 30.26 -9.79
N LEU A 260 -7.82 30.04 -8.68
CA LEU A 260 -8.06 28.96 -7.73
C LEU A 260 -8.30 29.50 -6.33
N SER A 261 -9.07 28.76 -5.53
CA SER A 261 -9.33 29.08 -4.13
C SER A 261 -8.22 28.55 -3.23
N ARG A 262 -7.78 29.36 -2.25
CA ARG A 262 -6.90 28.94 -1.15
C ARG A 262 -7.67 28.42 0.07
N THR A 263 -8.99 28.43 0.03
CA THR A 263 -9.87 28.07 1.16
C THR A 263 -10.81 26.92 0.84
N GLN A 264 -10.88 26.50 -0.42
CA GLN A 264 -11.72 25.40 -0.87
C GLN A 264 -10.91 24.41 -1.71
N PHE A 265 -10.95 23.14 -1.31
CA PHE A 265 -10.15 22.09 -1.91
C PHE A 265 -11.03 20.90 -2.33
N ASN A 266 -10.61 20.21 -3.40
CA ASN A 266 -10.98 18.81 -3.60
C ASN A 266 -9.97 17.97 -2.81
N SER A 267 -10.42 16.88 -2.20
CA SER A 267 -9.56 15.99 -1.41
C SER A 267 -9.58 14.59 -1.98
N TYR A 268 -8.39 14.06 -2.18
CA TYR A 268 -8.12 12.70 -2.62
C TYR A 268 -7.35 12.00 -1.51
N VAL A 269 -7.77 10.81 -1.12
CA VAL A 269 -7.11 10.08 -0.04
C VAL A 269 -6.55 8.77 -0.55
N TYR A 270 -5.25 8.60 -0.29
CA TYR A 270 -4.46 7.49 -0.78
C TYR A 270 -4.31 6.38 0.26
N GLN A 271 -4.32 6.74 1.54
CA GLN A 271 -4.12 5.80 2.64
C GLN A 271 -5.19 5.98 3.71
N TYR A 272 -5.64 4.85 4.26
CA TYR A 272 -6.59 4.82 5.36
C TYR A 272 -6.17 3.82 6.43
N ASP A 273 -6.60 4.10 7.66
CA ASP A 273 -6.53 3.19 8.79
C ASP A 273 -7.94 2.84 9.28
N LEU A 274 -8.08 1.62 9.80
CA LEU A 274 -9.31 1.16 10.44
C LEU A 274 -9.17 1.19 11.96
N TYR A 275 -10.26 1.54 12.63
CA TYR A 275 -10.38 1.55 14.08
C TYR A 275 -11.63 0.79 14.48
N SER A 276 -11.63 0.17 15.65
CA SER A 276 -12.83 -0.42 16.23
C SER A 276 -13.90 0.66 16.43
N ALA A 277 -15.07 0.47 15.82
CA ALA A 277 -16.20 1.38 15.99
C ALA A 277 -16.71 1.44 17.44
N SER A 278 -16.41 0.42 18.25
CA SER A 278 -16.85 0.33 19.65
C SER A 278 -15.88 0.93 20.67
N THR A 279 -14.59 1.06 20.34
CA THR A 279 -13.56 1.49 21.31
C THR A 279 -12.62 2.57 20.78
N GLY A 280 -12.53 2.75 19.47
CA GLY A 280 -11.56 3.64 18.83
C GLY A 280 -10.12 3.14 18.84
N ALA A 281 -9.88 1.88 19.23
CA ALA A 281 -8.57 1.22 19.09
C ALA A 281 -8.29 0.91 17.62
N GLN A 282 -7.05 1.09 17.18
CA GLN A 282 -6.59 0.79 15.83
C GLN A 282 -6.69 -0.71 15.53
N ILE A 283 -7.02 -1.03 14.29
CA ILE A 283 -7.04 -2.41 13.80
C ILE A 283 -5.69 -2.68 13.16
N ASP A 284 -4.78 -3.31 13.90
CA ASP A 284 -3.53 -3.80 13.33
C ASP A 284 -3.74 -5.16 12.67
N ILE A 285 -3.11 -5.37 11.51
CA ILE A 285 -3.05 -6.65 10.80
C ILE A 285 -1.59 -6.96 10.53
N ASN A 286 -1.14 -8.14 10.92
CA ASN A 286 0.20 -8.62 10.56
C ASN A 286 0.20 -9.20 9.14
N ALA A 287 0.05 -8.37 8.10
CA ALA A 287 -0.03 -8.86 6.71
C ALA A 287 1.32 -9.31 6.11
N GLY A 288 2.44 -8.90 6.72
CA GLY A 288 3.75 -9.14 6.16
C GLY A 288 4.81 -8.15 6.61
N PHE A 289 5.98 -8.23 5.98
CA PHE A 289 7.07 -7.27 6.12
C PHE A 289 7.96 -7.22 4.88
N PRO A 290 8.60 -6.06 4.60
CA PRO A 290 9.62 -5.96 3.56
C PRO A 290 10.87 -6.77 3.95
N MET A 291 11.54 -7.33 2.96
CA MET A 291 12.76 -8.11 3.12
C MET A 291 13.82 -7.71 2.09
N LYS A 292 15.08 -8.02 2.38
CA LYS A 292 16.16 -8.08 1.40
C LYS A 292 16.62 -9.52 1.21
N TYR A 293 17.06 -9.85 0.01
CA TYR A 293 17.62 -11.15 -0.35
C TYR A 293 18.88 -10.97 -1.20
N SER A 294 19.65 -12.04 -1.36
CA SER A 294 20.84 -12.05 -2.21
C SER A 294 20.47 -12.57 -3.60
N SER A 295 20.31 -11.67 -4.57
CA SER A 295 19.87 -12.04 -5.93
C SER A 295 20.85 -12.97 -6.65
N ALA A 296 22.14 -12.84 -6.33
CA ALA A 296 23.22 -13.68 -6.85
C ALA A 296 23.64 -14.82 -5.90
N ASN A 297 22.91 -15.02 -4.79
CA ASN A 297 23.22 -15.98 -3.73
C ASN A 297 24.71 -15.93 -3.29
N ASN A 298 25.23 -14.71 -3.15
CA ASN A 298 26.62 -14.42 -2.80
C ASN A 298 26.79 -13.93 -1.34
N GLY A 299 25.69 -13.86 -0.60
CA GLY A 299 25.65 -13.39 0.79
C GLY A 299 25.51 -11.86 0.94
N THR A 300 25.50 -11.11 -0.16
CA THR A 300 25.16 -9.68 -0.19
C THR A 300 23.67 -9.53 -0.42
N TYR A 301 22.98 -8.79 0.45
CA TYR A 301 21.55 -8.52 0.35
C TYR A 301 21.31 -7.27 -0.50
N ASP A 302 21.28 -7.46 -1.82
CA ASP A 302 21.29 -6.41 -2.84
C ASP A 302 19.94 -6.16 -3.53
N SER A 303 18.93 -6.99 -3.25
CA SER A 303 17.60 -6.88 -3.86
C SER A 303 16.48 -6.90 -2.83
N TYR A 304 15.36 -6.28 -3.19
CA TYR A 304 14.20 -6.07 -2.33
C TYR A 304 13.09 -7.08 -2.63
N GLY A 305 12.36 -7.45 -1.58
CA GLY A 305 11.17 -8.26 -1.70
C GLY A 305 10.21 -8.01 -0.55
N TYR A 306 9.10 -8.74 -0.55
CA TYR A 306 8.10 -8.67 0.49
C TYR A 306 7.66 -10.08 0.87
N VAL A 307 7.55 -10.34 2.18
CA VAL A 307 6.99 -11.57 2.71
C VAL A 307 5.63 -11.24 3.33
N GLY A 308 4.60 -12.00 3.02
CA GLY A 308 3.31 -11.84 3.67
C GLY A 308 2.41 -13.05 3.54
N TYR A 309 1.12 -12.86 3.82
CA TYR A 309 0.11 -13.93 3.78
C TYR A 309 0.05 -14.69 2.45
N TRP A 310 0.32 -14.01 1.32
CA TRP A 310 0.29 -14.59 -0.02
C TRP A 310 1.58 -15.31 -0.43
N GLY A 311 2.60 -15.31 0.43
CA GLY A 311 3.93 -15.86 0.16
C GLY A 311 4.98 -14.76 0.03
N ILE A 312 5.93 -14.98 -0.88
CA ILE A 312 7.06 -14.08 -1.09
C ILE A 312 7.00 -13.48 -2.49
N TRP A 313 7.17 -12.17 -2.57
CA TRP A 313 7.46 -11.45 -3.81
C TRP A 313 8.91 -10.98 -3.82
N THR A 314 9.56 -11.04 -4.97
CA THR A 314 10.95 -10.64 -5.20
C THR A 314 11.05 -9.82 -6.48
N GLU A 315 11.91 -8.79 -6.50
CA GLU A 315 12.20 -7.99 -7.70
C GLU A 315 12.64 -8.85 -8.90
N VAL A 316 13.41 -9.90 -8.61
CA VAL A 316 13.84 -10.88 -9.61
C VAL A 316 13.06 -12.15 -9.38
N GLU A 317 12.22 -12.52 -10.34
CA GLU A 317 11.40 -13.72 -10.27
C GLU A 317 12.27 -14.98 -10.12
N GLY A 318 11.95 -15.79 -9.10
CA GLY A 318 12.65 -17.06 -8.84
C GLY A 318 14.05 -16.93 -8.24
N ALA A 319 14.47 -15.73 -7.83
CA ALA A 319 15.78 -15.50 -7.23
C ALA A 319 15.92 -16.08 -5.81
N VAL A 320 14.81 -16.33 -5.12
CA VAL A 320 14.80 -16.89 -3.78
C VAL A 320 14.27 -18.33 -3.81
N THR A 321 15.04 -19.26 -3.25
CA THR A 321 14.72 -20.70 -3.27
C THR A 321 14.56 -21.30 -1.86
N ASN A 322 14.04 -22.53 -1.79
CA ASN A 322 13.81 -23.24 -0.53
C ASN A 322 15.11 -23.40 0.28
N GLY A 323 15.09 -23.02 1.55
CA GLY A 323 16.20 -23.09 2.48
C GLY A 323 17.12 -21.86 2.46
N GLU A 324 16.89 -20.89 1.58
CA GLU A 324 17.67 -19.65 1.56
C GLU A 324 17.33 -18.73 2.73
N THR A 325 18.29 -17.88 3.09
CA THR A 325 18.12 -16.89 4.14
C THR A 325 17.76 -15.54 3.53
N ILE A 326 16.71 -14.94 4.07
CA ILE A 326 16.30 -13.56 3.79
C ILE A 326 16.47 -12.72 5.04
N VAL A 327 16.54 -11.40 4.88
CA VAL A 327 16.64 -10.47 6.02
C VAL A 327 15.51 -9.47 6.03
N ARG A 328 14.88 -9.31 7.20
CA ARG A 328 14.04 -8.16 7.51
C ARG A 328 14.91 -7.10 8.15
N ASN A 329 14.78 -5.85 7.70
CA ASN A 329 15.36 -4.70 8.39
C ASN A 329 14.22 -3.89 9.02
N ASP A 330 14.09 -3.98 10.34
CA ASP A 330 13.17 -3.17 11.13
C ASP A 330 13.98 -2.13 11.89
N ASN A 331 13.92 -0.86 11.50
CA ASN A 331 14.52 0.25 12.25
C ASN A 331 16.00 0.01 12.61
N GLY A 332 16.78 -0.58 11.69
CA GLY A 332 18.21 -0.88 11.89
C GLY A 332 18.52 -2.22 12.55
N VAL A 333 17.50 -3.02 12.93
CA VAL A 333 17.68 -4.38 13.45
C VAL A 333 17.46 -5.40 12.34
N THR A 334 18.55 -6.05 11.92
CA THR A 334 18.51 -7.14 10.93
C THR A 334 18.06 -8.45 11.58
N ARG A 335 16.91 -8.98 11.15
CA ARG A 335 16.43 -10.32 11.53
C ARG A 335 16.50 -11.26 10.34
N GLN A 336 17.10 -12.42 10.53
CA GLN A 336 17.19 -13.46 9.51
C GLN A 336 16.00 -14.41 9.59
N TYR A 337 15.51 -14.81 8.42
CA TYR A 337 14.49 -15.84 8.27
C TYR A 337 14.93 -16.84 7.21
N THR A 338 14.50 -18.08 7.35
CA THR A 338 14.75 -19.14 6.36
C THR A 338 13.50 -19.39 5.55
N VAL A 339 13.63 -19.34 4.22
CA VAL A 339 12.52 -19.59 3.30
C VAL A 339 12.20 -21.08 3.27
N MET A 340 10.92 -21.41 3.34
CA MET A 340 10.41 -22.76 3.23
C MET A 340 9.36 -22.81 2.11
N THR A 341 9.56 -23.67 1.11
CA THR A 341 8.56 -23.89 0.06
C THR A 341 8.03 -25.32 0.09
N ALA A 342 6.74 -25.46 -0.23
CA ALA A 342 6.09 -26.74 -0.46
C ALA A 342 5.50 -26.77 -1.88
N PRO A 343 5.43 -27.96 -2.53
CA PRO A 343 5.05 -28.09 -3.94
C PRO A 343 3.56 -27.84 -4.21
N GLY A 344 2.81 -27.48 -3.18
CA GLY A 344 1.41 -27.14 -3.24
C GLY A 344 0.99 -26.40 -1.98
N ARG A 345 -0.29 -26.05 -1.92
CA ARG A 345 -0.90 -25.36 -0.78
C ARG A 345 -2.21 -26.02 -0.38
N LEU A 346 -2.43 -26.12 0.93
CA LEU A 346 -3.69 -26.60 1.49
C LEU A 346 -4.59 -25.40 1.79
N VAL A 347 -5.76 -25.38 1.15
CA VAL A 347 -6.73 -24.29 1.26
C VAL A 347 -7.92 -24.77 2.08
N LYS A 348 -8.15 -24.14 3.23
CA LYS A 348 -9.36 -24.31 4.02
C LYS A 348 -10.47 -23.43 3.43
N ASN A 349 -11.63 -24.03 3.21
CA ASN A 349 -12.82 -23.37 2.72
C ASN A 349 -13.88 -23.41 3.82
N THR A 350 -14.31 -22.23 4.28
CA THR A 350 -15.41 -22.08 5.24
C THR A 350 -16.67 -21.67 4.49
N VAL A 351 -17.71 -22.48 4.58
CA VAL A 351 -18.97 -22.25 3.89
C VAL A 351 -19.73 -21.08 4.54
N LYS A 352 -20.10 -20.09 3.72
CA LYS A 352 -20.92 -18.94 4.12
C LYS A 352 -22.18 -18.87 3.28
N THR A 353 -23.18 -18.17 3.80
CA THR A 353 -24.45 -17.93 3.09
C THR A 353 -24.76 -16.44 3.03
N LEU A 354 -25.30 -15.99 1.90
CA LEU A 354 -25.77 -14.64 1.68
C LEU A 354 -27.22 -14.67 1.20
N ALA A 355 -28.11 -13.96 1.89
CA ALA A 355 -29.50 -13.83 1.48
C ALA A 355 -29.60 -13.15 0.09
N LEU A 356 -30.50 -13.63 -0.78
CA LEU A 356 -30.69 -13.07 -2.12
C LEU A 356 -31.06 -11.58 -2.10
N SER A 357 -31.77 -11.12 -1.08
CA SER A 357 -32.06 -9.69 -0.87
C SER A 357 -30.81 -8.83 -0.79
N SER A 358 -29.71 -9.40 -0.29
CA SER A 358 -28.41 -8.74 -0.12
C SER A 358 -27.45 -9.02 -1.29
N ALA A 359 -27.83 -9.86 -2.25
CA ALA A 359 -27.07 -10.10 -3.47
C ALA A 359 -27.26 -8.98 -4.52
N ARG A 360 -28.23 -8.08 -4.31
CA ARG A 360 -28.40 -6.89 -5.17
C ARG A 360 -27.18 -5.98 -5.03
N GLY A 361 -26.63 -5.54 -6.17
CA GLY A 361 -25.41 -4.71 -6.21
C GLY A 361 -24.12 -5.51 -6.34
N ILE A 362 -24.17 -6.83 -6.11
CA ILE A 362 -23.04 -7.74 -6.36
C ILE A 362 -23.02 -8.13 -7.84
N SER A 363 -21.84 -8.06 -8.44
CA SER A 363 -21.58 -8.54 -9.79
C SER A 363 -20.94 -9.92 -9.71
N PHE A 364 -21.42 -10.80 -10.57
CA PHE A 364 -20.98 -12.18 -10.69
C PHE A 364 -20.42 -12.42 -12.09
N SER A 365 -19.34 -13.17 -12.17
CA SER A 365 -18.80 -13.75 -13.39
C SER A 365 -19.46 -15.09 -13.65
N PHE A 366 -19.84 -15.33 -14.90
CA PHE A 366 -20.50 -16.56 -15.31
C PHE A 366 -20.00 -16.99 -16.69
N TRP A 367 -19.78 -18.30 -16.85
CA TRP A 367 -19.33 -18.92 -18.09
C TRP A 367 -20.37 -19.92 -18.58
N ASP A 368 -20.70 -19.83 -19.86
CA ASP A 368 -21.50 -20.82 -20.56
C ASP A 368 -20.93 -21.06 -21.96
N SER A 369 -21.58 -21.97 -22.72
CA SER A 369 -21.14 -22.31 -24.07
C SER A 369 -21.01 -21.12 -25.01
N THR A 370 -21.71 -20.00 -24.75
CA THR A 370 -21.64 -18.83 -25.63
C THR A 370 -20.31 -18.10 -25.49
N VAL A 371 -19.74 -18.02 -24.29
CA VAL A 371 -18.42 -17.43 -24.04
C VAL A 371 -17.34 -18.17 -24.84
N PHE A 372 -17.38 -19.50 -24.80
CA PHE A 372 -16.40 -20.34 -25.51
C PHE A 372 -16.58 -20.31 -27.04
N SER A 373 -17.75 -19.87 -27.53
CA SER A 373 -18.05 -19.75 -28.96
C SER A 373 -17.82 -18.35 -29.54
N ASP A 374 -17.84 -17.32 -28.70
CA ASP A 374 -17.71 -15.91 -29.07
C ASP A 374 -16.47 -15.33 -28.38
N SER A 375 -15.33 -15.38 -29.06
CA SER A 375 -14.03 -14.92 -28.56
C SER A 375 -13.91 -13.39 -28.44
N SER A 376 -15.02 -12.64 -28.53
CA SER A 376 -15.01 -11.19 -28.33
C SER A 376 -15.06 -10.78 -26.85
N PHE A 377 -15.30 -11.74 -25.94
CA PHE A 377 -15.34 -11.50 -24.50
C PHE A 377 -15.02 -12.77 -23.72
N ASP A 378 -14.52 -12.61 -22.50
CA ASP A 378 -13.96 -13.69 -21.68
C ASP A 378 -14.95 -14.24 -20.65
N GLN A 379 -15.97 -13.45 -20.27
CA GLN A 379 -16.98 -13.85 -19.28
C GLN A 379 -18.24 -12.96 -19.32
N TRP A 380 -19.37 -13.52 -18.87
CA TRP A 380 -20.57 -12.73 -18.62
C TRP A 380 -20.48 -12.00 -17.28
N VAL A 381 -20.93 -10.75 -17.26
CA VAL A 381 -21.26 -10.02 -16.02
C VAL A 381 -22.72 -10.26 -15.71
N VAL A 382 -23.00 -10.83 -14.55
CA VAL A 382 -24.32 -11.23 -14.05
C VAL A 382 -24.67 -10.45 -12.79
N LYS A 383 -25.93 -10.03 -12.66
CA LYS A 383 -26.46 -9.36 -11.47
C LYS A 383 -27.77 -10.02 -11.03
N TYR A 384 -28.05 -10.00 -9.73
CA TYR A 384 -29.35 -10.39 -9.20
C TYR A 384 -30.32 -9.21 -9.28
N TYR A 385 -31.39 -9.36 -10.06
CA TYR A 385 -32.44 -8.35 -10.27
C TYR A 385 -33.80 -8.86 -9.80
N THR A 386 -34.66 -7.91 -9.44
CA THR A 386 -36.03 -8.16 -8.99
C THR A 386 -37.04 -7.44 -9.87
N ALA A 387 -38.21 -8.04 -10.06
CA ALA A 387 -39.28 -7.44 -10.86
C ALA A 387 -39.76 -6.12 -10.25
N ALA A 388 -39.76 -6.01 -8.92
CA ALA A 388 -40.24 -4.85 -8.20
C ALA A 388 -39.34 -3.60 -8.36
N GLN A 389 -38.03 -3.77 -8.54
CA GLN A 389 -37.06 -2.67 -8.43
C GLN A 389 -36.28 -2.42 -9.72
N ASP A 390 -36.14 -3.41 -10.59
CA ASP A 390 -35.24 -3.37 -11.75
C ASP A 390 -36.00 -3.42 -13.09
N GLY A 391 -37.34 -3.44 -13.06
CA GLY A 391 -38.19 -3.42 -14.27
C GLY A 391 -38.10 -4.70 -15.11
N VAL A 392 -37.61 -5.79 -14.54
CA VAL A 392 -37.50 -7.12 -15.17
C VAL A 392 -38.77 -7.96 -14.95
N GLY A 393 -38.95 -9.04 -15.72
CA GLY A 393 -40.18 -9.85 -15.68
C GLY A 393 -40.33 -10.74 -14.44
N SER A 394 -39.21 -11.11 -13.79
CA SER A 394 -39.20 -11.95 -12.58
C SER A 394 -37.90 -11.76 -11.81
N ASP A 395 -37.91 -12.11 -10.53
CA ASP A 395 -36.70 -12.13 -9.71
C ASP A 395 -35.74 -13.22 -10.19
N GLY A 396 -34.44 -12.93 -10.28
CA GLY A 396 -33.45 -13.90 -10.74
C GLY A 396 -32.10 -13.30 -11.10
N PHE A 397 -31.21 -14.14 -11.63
CA PHE A 397 -29.88 -13.76 -12.10
C PHE A 397 -29.92 -13.41 -13.60
N TYR A 398 -29.49 -12.20 -13.95
CA TYR A 398 -29.52 -11.68 -15.30
C TYR A 398 -28.11 -11.39 -15.80
N LYS A 399 -27.80 -11.81 -17.03
CA LYS A 399 -26.63 -11.33 -17.77
C LYS A 399 -26.84 -9.87 -18.12
N THR A 400 -25.91 -9.00 -17.73
CA THR A 400 -26.01 -7.54 -17.89
C THR A 400 -24.81 -6.92 -18.63
N GLY A 401 -23.76 -7.71 -18.91
CA GLY A 401 -22.58 -7.23 -19.59
C GLY A 401 -21.69 -8.34 -20.10
N LYS A 402 -20.81 -8.00 -21.03
CA LYS A 402 -19.72 -8.82 -21.54
C LYS A 402 -18.40 -8.22 -21.07
N LEU A 403 -17.56 -8.99 -20.37
CA LEU A 403 -16.25 -8.54 -19.90
C LEU A 403 -15.14 -9.11 -20.79
N SER A 404 -14.20 -8.25 -21.18
CA SER A 404 -12.99 -8.61 -21.94
C SER A 404 -11.73 -8.03 -21.28
N TRP A 405 -10.66 -8.82 -21.23
CA TRP A 405 -9.35 -8.41 -20.72
C TRP A 405 -8.45 -7.89 -21.85
N GLY A 406 -7.90 -6.69 -21.67
CA GLY A 406 -6.93 -6.09 -22.59
C GLY A 406 -5.70 -5.55 -21.86
N SER A 407 -4.77 -4.95 -22.61
CA SER A 407 -3.51 -4.40 -22.11
C SER A 407 -3.68 -3.35 -21.00
N ASN A 408 -4.83 -2.68 -20.95
CA ASN A 408 -5.15 -1.63 -19.98
C ASN A 408 -6.18 -2.10 -18.92
N GLY A 409 -6.29 -3.42 -18.70
CA GLY A 409 -7.22 -4.02 -17.75
C GLY A 409 -8.53 -4.48 -18.37
N SER A 410 -9.52 -4.76 -17.52
CA SER A 410 -10.82 -5.28 -17.94
C SER A 410 -11.75 -4.18 -18.45
N THR A 411 -12.49 -4.49 -19.51
CA THR A 411 -13.51 -3.62 -20.09
C THR A 411 -14.85 -4.35 -20.09
N VAL A 412 -15.92 -3.66 -19.67
CA VAL A 412 -17.26 -4.23 -19.64
C VAL A 412 -18.13 -3.51 -20.67
N THR A 413 -18.57 -4.25 -21.69
CA THR A 413 -19.58 -3.77 -22.64
C THR A 413 -20.96 -4.13 -22.11
N SER A 414 -21.84 -3.14 -21.98
CA SER A 414 -23.21 -3.36 -21.54
C SER A 414 -23.95 -4.34 -22.45
N PHE A 415 -24.70 -5.26 -21.86
CA PHE A 415 -25.53 -6.23 -22.55
C PHE A 415 -26.88 -6.29 -21.84
N GLY A 416 -27.99 -6.24 -22.57
CA GLY A 416 -29.32 -6.13 -21.96
C GLY A 416 -29.59 -7.19 -20.89
N PRO A 417 -30.43 -6.94 -19.88
CA PRO A 417 -30.70 -7.93 -18.84
C PRO A 417 -31.37 -9.16 -19.45
N THR A 418 -30.64 -10.28 -19.51
CA THR A 418 -31.14 -11.58 -20.00
C THR A 418 -31.15 -12.60 -18.87
N LEU A 419 -32.33 -13.13 -18.52
CA LEU A 419 -32.50 -14.07 -17.41
C LEU A 419 -31.75 -15.38 -17.67
N ILE A 420 -30.98 -15.84 -16.68
CA ILE A 420 -30.44 -17.20 -16.62
C ILE A 420 -31.57 -18.13 -16.16
N SER A 421 -32.02 -19.01 -17.05
CA SER A 421 -33.10 -19.95 -16.76
C SER A 421 -32.57 -21.15 -16.00
N LEU A 422 -33.13 -21.42 -14.82
CA LEU A 422 -32.77 -22.56 -13.94
C LEU A 422 -34.02 -23.41 -13.67
N SER A 423 -33.90 -24.73 -13.78
CA SER A 423 -34.93 -25.69 -13.39
C SER A 423 -34.92 -25.91 -11.88
N ALA A 424 -35.98 -26.51 -11.33
CA ALA A 424 -36.01 -26.84 -9.90
C ALA A 424 -34.83 -27.76 -9.52
N ASN A 425 -34.10 -27.37 -8.48
CA ASN A 425 -32.87 -28.02 -7.99
C ASN A 425 -31.63 -27.88 -8.90
N ASP A 426 -31.67 -27.04 -9.95
CA ASP A 426 -30.45 -26.72 -10.69
C ASP A 426 -29.52 -25.86 -9.83
N SER A 427 -28.22 -26.15 -9.89
CA SER A 427 -27.18 -25.33 -9.27
C SER A 427 -26.57 -24.39 -10.30
N LEU A 428 -26.61 -23.09 -10.01
CA LEU A 428 -25.88 -22.05 -10.73
C LEU A 428 -24.53 -21.84 -10.06
N TYR A 429 -23.46 -22.06 -10.81
CA TYR A 429 -22.08 -21.79 -10.41
C TYR A 429 -21.63 -20.47 -11.01
N MET A 430 -21.14 -19.58 -10.16
CA MET A 430 -20.67 -18.25 -10.51
C MET A 430 -19.38 -17.97 -9.74
N TYR A 431 -18.74 -16.87 -10.08
CA TYR A 431 -17.59 -16.35 -9.34
C TYR A 431 -17.85 -14.88 -9.02
N SER A 432 -17.46 -14.39 -7.85
CA SER A 432 -17.56 -12.98 -7.51
C SER A 432 -16.31 -12.56 -6.76
N GLU A 433 -15.55 -11.64 -7.36
CA GLU A 433 -14.45 -10.96 -6.66
C GLU A 433 -14.95 -10.37 -5.34
N GLN A 434 -16.14 -9.74 -5.35
CA GLN A 434 -16.74 -9.12 -4.15
C GLN A 434 -17.09 -10.10 -3.02
N LEU A 435 -17.23 -11.40 -3.32
CA LEU A 435 -17.44 -12.43 -2.31
C LEU A 435 -16.20 -13.31 -2.10
N GLY A 436 -15.06 -12.90 -2.67
CA GLY A 436 -13.78 -13.58 -2.49
C GLY A 436 -13.65 -14.89 -3.30
N GLY A 437 -14.49 -15.09 -4.32
CA GLY A 437 -14.32 -16.19 -5.27
C GLY A 437 -15.62 -16.91 -5.62
N GLU A 438 -15.60 -18.25 -5.53
CA GLU A 438 -16.68 -19.11 -6.00
C GLU A 438 -18.00 -18.89 -5.26
N VAL A 439 -19.08 -18.85 -6.02
CA VAL A 439 -20.45 -18.67 -5.55
C VAL A 439 -21.35 -19.75 -6.16
N LYS A 440 -22.15 -20.39 -5.32
CA LYS A 440 -23.15 -21.38 -5.73
C LYS A 440 -24.54 -20.92 -5.31
N TYR A 441 -25.49 -21.01 -6.22
CA TYR A 441 -26.91 -20.82 -5.92
C TYR A 441 -27.70 -22.05 -6.35
N LEU A 442 -28.49 -22.61 -5.44
CA LEU A 442 -29.41 -23.71 -5.73
C LEU A 442 -30.81 -23.13 -5.97
N GLN A 443 -31.38 -23.42 -7.14
CA GLN A 443 -32.68 -22.87 -7.52
C GLN A 443 -33.77 -23.26 -6.52
N GLY A 444 -34.40 -22.24 -5.92
CA GLY A 444 -35.44 -22.39 -4.90
C GLY A 444 -34.98 -21.98 -3.49
N ASN A 445 -33.68 -21.76 -3.28
CA ASN A 445 -33.17 -21.29 -2.00
C ASN A 445 -33.33 -19.77 -1.84
N ALA A 446 -33.45 -19.31 -0.59
CA ALA A 446 -33.51 -17.88 -0.26
C ALA A 446 -32.12 -17.21 -0.15
N SER A 447 -31.05 -17.99 -0.31
CA SER A 447 -29.67 -17.56 -0.16
C SER A 447 -28.76 -18.25 -1.17
N LEU A 448 -27.67 -17.57 -1.53
CA LEU A 448 -26.52 -18.17 -2.20
C LEU A 448 -25.47 -18.60 -1.18
N THR A 449 -24.62 -19.54 -1.57
CA THR A 449 -23.49 -20.03 -0.79
C THR A 449 -22.20 -19.52 -1.44
N TYR A 450 -21.25 -19.09 -0.62
CA TYR A 450 -19.89 -18.73 -1.04
C TYR A 450 -18.90 -19.25 -0.01
N TYR A 451 -17.60 -19.20 -0.32
CA TYR A 451 -16.58 -19.77 0.55
C TYR A 451 -15.55 -18.72 0.96
N GLU A 452 -15.26 -18.65 2.25
CA GLU A 452 -14.09 -17.94 2.75
C GLU A 452 -12.89 -18.89 2.71
N GLN A 453 -11.89 -18.54 1.89
CA GLN A 453 -10.65 -19.29 1.77
C GLN A 453 -9.57 -18.74 2.70
N THR A 454 -8.92 -19.66 3.42
CA THR A 454 -7.70 -19.43 4.19
C THR A 454 -6.64 -20.46 3.81
N PHE A 455 -5.38 -20.04 3.71
CA PHE A 455 -4.26 -20.94 3.44
C PHE A 455 -3.71 -21.48 4.74
N ILE A 456 -3.48 -22.80 4.77
CA ILE A 456 -2.83 -23.46 5.89
C ILE A 456 -1.34 -23.38 5.63
N ASN A 457 -0.66 -22.48 6.35
CA ASN A 457 0.77 -22.22 6.15
C ASN A 457 1.68 -22.99 7.12
N GLY A 458 1.10 -23.68 8.11
CA GLY A 458 1.84 -24.47 9.09
C GLY A 458 2.03 -23.79 10.44
N SER A 459 1.64 -22.52 10.58
CA SER A 459 1.70 -21.79 11.86
C SER A 459 0.59 -22.21 12.84
N GLU A 460 -0.43 -22.93 12.38
CA GLU A 460 -1.65 -23.29 13.14
C GLU A 460 -1.42 -24.41 14.19
N THR A 461 -0.40 -24.27 15.04
CA THR A 461 0.09 -25.27 16.00
C THR A 461 -0.33 -24.98 17.46
N GLY A 462 -0.94 -23.82 17.72
CA GLY A 462 -1.45 -23.41 19.03
C GLY A 462 -2.54 -24.33 19.58
N SER A 463 -2.86 -24.19 20.88
CA SER A 463 -3.86 -25.04 21.53
C SER A 463 -5.25 -24.86 20.89
N GLY A 464 -5.80 -25.94 20.34
CA GLY A 464 -7.10 -25.93 19.65
C GLY A 464 -7.02 -25.59 18.15
N GLU A 465 -5.83 -25.35 17.62
CA GLU A 465 -5.60 -25.09 16.20
C GLU A 465 -5.44 -26.40 15.39
N LEU A 466 -5.57 -26.28 14.07
CA LEU A 466 -5.66 -27.42 13.16
C LEU A 466 -4.48 -28.39 13.26
N LEU A 467 -3.26 -27.84 13.40
CA LEU A 467 -2.01 -28.58 13.39
C LEU A 467 -1.41 -28.69 14.81
N ASN A 468 -2.21 -28.52 15.87
CA ASN A 468 -1.74 -28.66 17.25
C ASN A 468 -1.09 -30.03 17.53
N GLY A 469 -1.58 -31.09 16.88
CA GLY A 469 -1.01 -32.44 16.96
C GLY A 469 0.21 -32.66 16.05
N GLY A 470 0.68 -31.64 15.33
CA GLY A 470 1.76 -31.69 14.34
C GLY A 470 1.37 -32.31 12.99
N SER A 471 0.25 -33.03 12.91
CA SER A 471 -0.25 -33.64 11.68
C SER A 471 -1.77 -33.86 11.72
N ILE A 472 -2.41 -33.81 10.56
CA ILE A 472 -3.84 -34.09 10.36
C ILE A 472 -4.05 -35.19 9.32
N THR A 473 -5.21 -35.84 9.39
CA THR A 473 -5.71 -36.77 8.35
C THR A 473 -6.92 -36.16 7.65
N LEU A 474 -6.90 -36.20 6.32
CA LEU A 474 -7.92 -35.68 5.43
C LEU A 474 -8.53 -36.83 4.62
N TYR A 475 -9.87 -36.83 4.51
CA TYR A 475 -10.64 -37.81 3.77
C TYR A 475 -11.22 -37.17 2.52
N CYS A 476 -10.87 -37.71 1.35
CA CYS A 476 -11.33 -37.28 0.04
C CYS A 476 -12.27 -38.33 -0.58
N TYR A 477 -13.33 -37.90 -1.27
CA TYR A 477 -14.29 -38.80 -1.93
C TYR A 477 -14.48 -38.52 -3.42
N ASP A 478 -14.09 -37.33 -3.90
CA ASP A 478 -14.22 -36.92 -5.29
C ASP A 478 -12.95 -36.17 -5.73
N ASN A 479 -12.53 -36.39 -6.97
CA ASN A 479 -11.31 -35.81 -7.57
C ASN A 479 -10.09 -35.88 -6.61
N CYS A 480 -9.82 -37.09 -6.11
CA CYS A 480 -8.75 -37.33 -5.14
C CYS A 480 -7.41 -37.53 -5.86
N PRO A 481 -6.38 -36.71 -5.64
CA PRO A 481 -5.16 -36.77 -6.43
C PRO A 481 -4.30 -38.03 -6.18
N ILE A 482 -3.71 -38.59 -7.23
CA ILE A 482 -3.00 -39.89 -7.18
C ILE A 482 -1.63 -39.86 -6.47
N GLY A 483 -1.07 -38.69 -6.17
CA GLY A 483 0.27 -38.53 -5.60
C GLY A 483 1.19 -37.72 -6.52
N THR A 484 2.41 -38.21 -6.76
CA THR A 484 3.34 -37.57 -7.71
C THR A 484 2.77 -37.68 -9.13
N LEU A 485 2.58 -36.53 -9.79
CA LEU A 485 1.94 -36.42 -11.11
C LEU A 485 2.99 -36.41 -12.23
N ASP A 486 2.94 -37.39 -13.11
CA ASP A 486 3.71 -37.43 -14.35
C ASP A 486 2.91 -36.82 -15.51
N LEU A 487 3.58 -36.54 -16.64
CA LEU A 487 2.92 -35.95 -17.82
C LEU A 487 1.77 -36.82 -18.35
N SER A 488 1.87 -38.16 -18.21
CA SER A 488 0.81 -39.08 -18.60
C SER A 488 -0.46 -38.92 -17.78
N ASP A 489 -0.35 -38.44 -16.55
CA ASP A 489 -1.49 -38.29 -15.64
C ASP A 489 -2.26 -36.99 -15.90
N LEU A 490 -1.71 -36.10 -16.73
CA LEU A 490 -2.29 -34.78 -17.00
C LEU A 490 -3.02 -34.71 -18.33
N THR A 491 -3.23 -35.83 -19.03
CA THR A 491 -3.79 -35.79 -20.40
C THR A 491 -5.29 -35.52 -20.45
N ASN A 492 -6.03 -35.90 -19.40
CA ASN A 492 -7.48 -35.80 -19.34
C ASN A 492 -7.95 -35.04 -18.08
N TRP A 493 -9.15 -34.45 -18.15
CA TRP A 493 -9.81 -33.82 -17.01
C TRP A 493 -10.25 -34.82 -15.93
N SER A 494 -10.65 -36.03 -16.34
CA SER A 494 -11.19 -37.07 -15.45
C SER A 494 -11.01 -38.46 -16.05
N GLY A 495 -11.02 -39.49 -15.21
CA GLY A 495 -10.94 -40.89 -15.65
C GLY A 495 -9.49 -41.36 -15.85
N ALA A 496 -9.27 -42.28 -16.79
CA ALA A 496 -7.92 -42.77 -17.08
C ALA A 496 -7.01 -41.64 -17.57
N ASN A 497 -5.74 -41.65 -17.15
CA ASN A 497 -4.75 -40.62 -17.49
C ASN A 497 -5.17 -39.20 -17.05
N SER A 498 -5.93 -39.12 -15.95
CA SER A 498 -6.24 -37.90 -15.21
C SER A 498 -5.50 -37.92 -13.87
N PRO A 499 -5.29 -36.77 -13.20
CA PRO A 499 -4.50 -36.71 -11.98
C PRO A 499 -5.24 -37.27 -10.76
N PHE A 500 -6.42 -37.84 -10.96
CA PHE A 500 -7.35 -38.25 -9.91
C PHE A 500 -7.57 -39.76 -9.88
N GLU A 501 -7.67 -40.30 -8.67
CA GLU A 501 -8.01 -41.67 -8.37
C GLU A 501 -9.36 -42.04 -8.99
N THR A 502 -9.41 -43.22 -9.61
CA THR A 502 -10.62 -43.73 -10.27
C THR A 502 -11.33 -44.81 -9.44
N THR A 503 -10.77 -45.14 -8.28
CA THR A 503 -11.31 -46.15 -7.36
C THR A 503 -12.26 -45.53 -6.35
N GLY A 504 -13.34 -46.24 -6.02
CA GLY A 504 -14.37 -45.75 -5.11
C GLY A 504 -14.01 -45.92 -3.63
N GLY A 505 -14.50 -45.01 -2.80
CA GLY A 505 -14.27 -45.00 -1.34
C GLY A 505 -13.53 -43.74 -0.90
N ALA A 506 -13.33 -43.62 0.42
CA ALA A 506 -12.57 -42.51 0.99
C ALA A 506 -11.07 -42.71 0.77
N HIS A 507 -10.43 -41.78 0.06
CA HIS A 507 -8.98 -41.69 -0.02
C HIS A 507 -8.44 -40.88 1.15
N GLN A 508 -7.38 -41.38 1.79
CA GLN A 508 -6.81 -40.76 2.97
C GLN A 508 -5.50 -40.06 2.62
N TYR A 509 -5.35 -38.84 3.14
CA TYR A 509 -4.12 -38.07 3.05
C TYR A 509 -3.68 -37.59 4.42
N THR A 510 -2.38 -37.42 4.60
CA THR A 510 -1.79 -36.74 5.76
C THR A 510 -1.19 -35.41 5.35
N PHE A 511 -1.23 -34.45 6.26
CA PHE A 511 -0.55 -33.15 6.13
C PHE A 511 0.12 -32.83 7.46
N SER A 512 1.45 -32.60 7.45
CA SER A 512 2.30 -32.50 8.64
C SER A 512 3.14 -31.23 8.62
N THR A 513 3.42 -30.63 9.78
CA THR A 513 4.35 -29.48 9.89
C THR A 513 5.82 -29.88 9.90
N SER A 514 6.12 -31.18 9.97
CA SER A 514 7.49 -31.70 10.08
C SER A 514 7.73 -32.93 9.20
N GLY A 515 9.01 -33.28 9.01
CA GLY A 515 9.46 -34.40 8.18
C GLY A 515 9.85 -34.00 6.76
N GLY A 516 10.29 -34.96 5.94
CA GLY A 516 10.78 -34.71 4.58
C GLY A 516 9.74 -34.19 3.57
N ASN A 517 8.45 -34.29 3.91
CA ASN A 517 7.31 -33.78 3.16
C ASN A 517 6.48 -32.81 4.02
N ALA A 518 7.14 -32.00 4.86
CA ALA A 518 6.46 -30.99 5.65
C ALA A 518 5.64 -30.05 4.74
N LEU A 519 4.45 -29.66 5.23
CA LEU A 519 3.46 -28.83 4.53
C LEU A 519 3.05 -29.35 3.15
N THR A 520 3.21 -30.65 2.93
CA THR A 520 2.84 -31.32 1.69
C THR A 520 1.75 -32.35 1.97
N LEU A 521 0.74 -32.41 1.11
CA LEU A 521 -0.26 -33.47 1.17
C LEU A 521 0.39 -34.80 0.75
N VAL A 522 0.28 -35.84 1.58
CA VAL A 522 0.86 -37.16 1.31
C VAL A 522 -0.24 -38.22 1.31
N SER A 523 -0.32 -39.03 0.25
CA SER A 523 -1.28 -40.14 0.18
C SER A 523 -0.91 -41.23 1.19
N VAL A 524 -1.86 -41.64 2.03
CA VAL A 524 -1.65 -42.72 3.00
C VAL A 524 -1.47 -44.07 2.30
N ASN A 525 -2.13 -44.26 1.16
CA ASN A 525 -2.12 -45.53 0.43
C ASN A 525 -0.79 -45.78 -0.29
N SER A 526 -0.24 -44.76 -0.95
CA SER A 526 0.99 -44.87 -1.74
C SER A 526 2.23 -44.34 -1.01
N SER A 527 2.07 -43.57 0.07
CA SER A 527 3.13 -42.79 0.72
C SER A 527 3.78 -41.74 -0.18
N GLU A 528 3.16 -41.43 -1.32
CA GLU A 528 3.65 -40.43 -2.27
C GLU A 528 3.16 -39.02 -1.92
N PRO A 529 4.02 -37.99 -2.01
CA PRO A 529 3.59 -36.60 -1.92
C PRO A 529 2.77 -36.20 -3.15
N VAL A 530 1.72 -35.42 -2.95
CA VAL A 530 0.91 -34.88 -4.05
C VAL A 530 1.58 -33.65 -4.63
N ARG A 531 2.27 -33.84 -5.75
CA ARG A 531 3.05 -32.80 -6.44
C ARG A 531 3.27 -33.13 -7.91
N TYR A 532 3.65 -32.14 -8.71
CA TYR A 532 4.19 -32.42 -10.04
C TYR A 532 5.55 -33.11 -9.91
N ASN A 533 5.84 -34.05 -10.81
CA ASN A 533 7.18 -34.63 -10.92
C ASN A 533 8.20 -33.51 -11.20
N ALA A 534 9.32 -33.51 -10.48
CA ALA A 534 10.36 -32.47 -10.56
C ALA A 534 10.99 -32.32 -11.97
N SER A 535 10.80 -33.32 -12.86
CA SER A 535 11.24 -33.25 -14.26
C SER A 535 10.31 -32.47 -15.18
N LEU A 536 9.09 -32.13 -14.74
CA LEU A 536 8.13 -31.38 -15.53
C LEU A 536 8.45 -29.89 -15.53
N THR A 537 8.31 -29.27 -16.70
CA THR A 537 8.46 -27.82 -16.91
C THR A 537 7.13 -27.19 -17.32
N GLN A 538 7.02 -25.86 -17.22
CA GLN A 538 5.81 -25.15 -17.67
C GLN A 538 5.46 -25.47 -19.14
N SER A 539 6.48 -25.62 -19.99
CA SER A 539 6.32 -26.01 -21.39
C SER A 539 5.64 -27.36 -21.56
N ASN A 540 5.93 -28.33 -20.69
CA ASN A 540 5.27 -29.63 -20.72
C ASN A 540 3.77 -29.50 -20.44
N ILE A 541 3.41 -28.71 -19.43
CA ILE A 541 2.04 -28.66 -18.90
C ILE A 541 1.13 -27.69 -19.64
N ASN A 542 1.68 -26.70 -20.37
CA ASN A 542 0.92 -25.77 -21.20
C ASN A 542 0.07 -26.46 -22.28
N SER A 543 0.47 -27.67 -22.69
CA SER A 543 -0.25 -28.49 -23.68
C SER A 543 -1.34 -29.38 -23.07
N THR A 544 -1.48 -29.36 -21.76
CA THR A 544 -2.42 -30.20 -21.00
C THR A 544 -3.62 -29.38 -20.55
N PRO A 545 -4.77 -30.00 -20.23
CA PRO A 545 -5.89 -29.30 -19.62
C PRO A 545 -5.56 -28.70 -18.24
N HIS A 546 -4.49 -29.16 -17.58
CA HIS A 546 -4.07 -28.73 -16.24
C HIS A 546 -2.90 -27.72 -16.27
N SER A 547 -2.89 -26.83 -17.27
CA SER A 547 -1.84 -25.80 -17.44
C SER A 547 -1.74 -24.80 -16.29
N TRP A 548 -2.81 -24.69 -15.50
CA TRP A 548 -2.94 -23.80 -14.33
C TRP A 548 -2.74 -24.50 -12.98
N GLY A 549 -2.32 -25.77 -13.00
CA GLY A 549 -2.20 -26.62 -11.81
C GLY A 549 -3.33 -27.63 -11.68
N VAL A 550 -3.23 -28.48 -10.66
CA VAL A 550 -4.25 -29.47 -10.27
C VAL A 550 -4.82 -29.09 -8.90
N ARG A 551 -6.15 -29.14 -8.78
CA ARG A 551 -6.88 -28.97 -7.52
C ARG A 551 -7.63 -30.24 -7.17
N SER A 552 -7.54 -30.67 -5.91
CA SER A 552 -8.35 -31.79 -5.41
C SER A 552 -9.82 -31.41 -5.29
N GLY A 553 -10.69 -32.42 -5.16
CA GLY A 553 -12.03 -32.19 -4.61
C GLY A 553 -12.01 -31.89 -3.10
N PRO A 554 -13.20 -31.63 -2.50
CA PRO A 554 -13.32 -31.34 -1.07
C PRO A 554 -12.84 -32.49 -0.20
N MET A 555 -12.01 -32.17 0.79
CA MET A 555 -11.54 -33.08 1.82
C MET A 555 -12.03 -32.66 3.19
N VAL A 556 -12.37 -33.62 4.03
CA VAL A 556 -12.92 -33.39 5.38
C VAL A 556 -12.04 -34.07 6.44
N LEU A 557 -12.07 -33.58 7.69
CA LEU A 557 -11.29 -34.14 8.80
C LEU A 557 -11.89 -35.41 9.41
N SER A 558 -13.10 -35.78 9.01
CA SER A 558 -13.78 -36.98 9.48
C SER A 558 -14.61 -37.59 8.34
N THR A 559 -14.84 -38.90 8.40
CA THR A 559 -15.60 -39.61 7.37
C THR A 559 -17.07 -39.21 7.35
N VAL A 560 -17.64 -39.08 6.15
CA VAL A 560 -19.08 -38.85 5.94
C VAL A 560 -19.82 -40.15 5.65
N SER A 561 -21.14 -40.17 5.90
CA SER A 561 -21.97 -41.35 5.68
C SER A 561 -22.31 -41.56 4.20
N ASN A 562 -22.49 -40.46 3.45
CA ASN A 562 -22.67 -40.45 2.00
C ASN A 562 -21.61 -39.53 1.39
N SER A 563 -20.93 -39.96 0.31
CA SER A 563 -19.89 -39.17 -0.36
C SER A 563 -20.40 -37.83 -0.89
N TYR A 564 -21.69 -37.70 -1.18
CA TYR A 564 -22.29 -36.43 -1.62
C TYR A 564 -22.48 -35.42 -0.48
N ASP A 565 -22.40 -35.85 0.79
CA ASP A 565 -22.58 -34.97 1.96
C ASP A 565 -21.49 -33.88 2.01
N ILE A 566 -20.33 -34.11 1.39
CA ILE A 566 -19.23 -33.12 1.31
C ILE A 566 -19.62 -31.84 0.56
N TYR A 567 -20.69 -31.88 -0.25
CA TYR A 567 -21.22 -30.73 -0.99
C TYR A 567 -22.48 -30.13 -0.35
N ASP A 568 -22.99 -30.72 0.73
CA ASP A 568 -24.16 -30.20 1.43
C ASP A 568 -23.72 -29.18 2.49
N PRO A 569 -24.02 -27.88 2.31
CA PRO A 569 -23.61 -26.84 3.26
C PRO A 569 -24.30 -26.98 4.64
N ALA A 570 -25.35 -27.81 4.76
CA ALA A 570 -25.97 -28.12 6.05
C ALA A 570 -25.22 -29.22 6.82
N ILE A 571 -24.37 -30.00 6.15
CA ILE A 571 -23.61 -31.11 6.74
C ILE A 571 -22.13 -30.75 6.83
N THR A 572 -21.54 -30.26 5.74
CA THR A 572 -20.14 -29.87 5.64
C THR A 572 -20.04 -28.34 5.53
N THR A 573 -19.73 -27.70 6.65
CA THR A 573 -19.51 -26.24 6.72
C THR A 573 -18.05 -25.85 6.55
N GLU A 574 -17.15 -26.83 6.54
CA GLU A 574 -15.70 -26.65 6.43
C GLU A 574 -15.11 -27.83 5.66
N TYR A 575 -14.29 -27.53 4.65
CA TYR A 575 -13.55 -28.53 3.88
C TYR A 575 -12.22 -27.98 3.38
N TYR A 576 -11.35 -28.86 2.92
CA TYR A 576 -9.99 -28.56 2.49
C TYR A 576 -9.79 -28.95 1.03
N VAL A 577 -9.03 -28.16 0.30
CA VAL A 577 -8.64 -28.42 -1.08
C VAL A 577 -7.13 -28.30 -1.17
N TRP A 578 -6.48 -29.26 -1.81
CA TRP A 578 -5.07 -29.17 -2.16
C TRP A 578 -4.92 -28.63 -3.57
N GLU A 579 -4.07 -27.63 -3.74
CA GLU A 579 -3.66 -27.12 -5.04
C GLU A 579 -2.16 -27.36 -5.21
N THR A 580 -1.75 -27.84 -6.38
CA THR A 580 -0.33 -28.04 -6.73
C THR A 580 -0.08 -27.68 -8.20
N GLY A 581 1.13 -27.22 -8.50
CA GLY A 581 1.51 -26.79 -9.84
C GLY A 581 2.97 -26.35 -9.91
N ILE A 582 3.41 -26.02 -11.12
CA ILE A 582 4.79 -25.57 -11.38
C ILE A 582 4.99 -24.10 -10.97
N GLN A 583 3.90 -23.33 -10.97
CA GLN A 583 3.94 -21.88 -10.75
C GLN A 583 3.89 -21.52 -9.27
N SER A 584 4.50 -20.40 -8.91
CA SER A 584 4.60 -19.91 -7.53
C SER A 584 3.23 -19.75 -6.87
N TRP A 585 2.21 -19.30 -7.63
CA TRP A 585 0.84 -19.17 -7.12
C TRP A 585 0.17 -20.50 -6.81
N ASN A 586 0.68 -21.63 -7.30
CA ASN A 586 0.18 -22.97 -6.94
C ASN A 586 0.90 -23.57 -5.74
N GLN A 587 1.99 -22.96 -5.29
CA GLN A 587 2.87 -23.47 -4.24
C GLN A 587 2.65 -22.67 -2.95
N LEU A 588 3.11 -23.24 -1.83
CA LEU A 588 3.19 -22.51 -0.57
C LEU A 588 4.63 -22.03 -0.39
N THR A 589 4.79 -20.76 -0.07
CA THR A 589 6.04 -20.20 0.43
C THR A 589 5.77 -19.59 1.80
N ALA A 590 6.52 -20.03 2.80
CA ALA A 590 6.51 -19.51 4.16
C ALA A 590 7.93 -19.16 4.58
N VAL A 591 8.07 -18.50 5.73
CA VAL A 591 9.38 -18.19 6.31
C VAL A 591 9.43 -18.68 7.74
N LYS A 592 10.60 -19.17 8.15
CA LYS A 592 10.88 -19.59 9.51
C LYS A 592 11.78 -18.59 10.21
N ASP A 593 11.51 -18.34 11.48
CA ASP A 593 12.38 -17.52 12.31
C ASP A 593 13.61 -18.31 12.82
N ALA A 594 14.42 -17.67 13.66
CA ALA A 594 15.62 -18.30 14.24
C ALA A 594 15.32 -19.49 15.18
N SER A 595 14.07 -19.68 15.59
CA SER A 595 13.60 -20.81 16.41
C SER A 595 13.11 -21.98 15.56
N ASP A 596 13.19 -21.87 14.22
CA ASP A 596 12.60 -22.80 13.24
C ASP A 596 11.05 -22.80 13.23
N ASP A 597 10.43 -21.79 13.85
CA ASP A 597 8.99 -21.61 13.88
C ASP A 597 8.51 -20.87 12.63
N ILE A 598 7.40 -21.32 12.04
CA ILE A 598 6.80 -20.67 10.87
C ILE A 598 6.20 -19.33 11.31
N VAL A 599 6.64 -18.25 10.66
CA VAL A 599 6.08 -16.91 10.88
C VAL A 599 4.67 -16.87 10.31
N SER A 600 3.71 -16.55 11.16
CA SER A 600 2.32 -16.40 10.76
C SER A 600 2.06 -14.98 10.25
N PHE A 601 1.25 -14.90 9.19
CA PHE A 601 0.72 -13.65 8.67
C PHE A 601 -0.80 -13.75 8.67
N GLU A 602 -1.44 -12.63 8.94
CA GLU A 602 -2.88 -12.50 8.91
C GLU A 602 -3.33 -12.18 7.49
N LYS A 603 -4.43 -12.81 7.07
CA LYS A 603 -5.08 -12.45 5.82
C LYS A 603 -5.57 -11.00 5.92
N PRO A 604 -5.42 -10.19 4.86
CA PRO A 604 -6.08 -8.90 4.79
C PRO A 604 -7.57 -9.02 5.11
N LEU A 605 -8.10 -8.09 5.92
CA LEU A 605 -9.53 -8.00 6.15
C LEU A 605 -10.22 -7.67 4.84
N GLN A 606 -11.25 -8.44 4.51
CA GLN A 606 -11.99 -8.26 3.28
C GLN A 606 -13.48 -8.13 3.61
N PHE A 607 -14.11 -7.06 3.13
CA PHE A 607 -15.54 -6.83 3.35
C PHE A 607 -16.18 -6.02 2.23
N ALA A 608 -17.46 -6.26 2.01
CA ALA A 608 -18.27 -5.44 1.13
C ALA A 608 -18.56 -4.06 1.77
N TYR A 609 -18.37 -3.00 1.00
CA TYR A 609 -18.66 -1.63 1.40
C TYR A 609 -19.60 -0.98 0.37
N THR A 610 -20.72 -0.44 0.82
CA THR A 610 -21.65 0.31 -0.05
C THR A 610 -21.44 1.81 0.11
N HIS A 611 -21.09 2.48 -0.97
CA HIS A 611 -20.76 3.90 -0.95
C HIS A 611 -22.01 4.79 -0.95
N SER A 612 -21.95 5.92 -0.24
CA SER A 612 -23.07 6.85 -0.10
C SER A 612 -22.59 8.28 0.09
N SER A 613 -23.44 9.27 -0.22
CA SER A 613 -23.08 10.69 -0.05
C SER A 613 -22.74 11.06 1.39
N ALA A 614 -23.29 10.36 2.38
CA ALA A 614 -22.97 10.58 3.80
C ALA A 614 -21.55 10.11 4.15
N ASN A 615 -21.05 9.10 3.45
CA ASN A 615 -19.72 8.53 3.63
C ASN A 615 -18.68 9.10 2.65
N ASP A 616 -19.07 9.99 1.74
CA ASP A 616 -18.16 10.66 0.82
C ASP A 616 -17.61 11.94 1.46
N ARG A 617 -16.28 12.13 1.39
CA ARG A 617 -15.59 13.29 1.98
C ARG A 617 -16.03 14.61 1.34
N SER A 618 -16.42 14.62 0.07
CA SER A 618 -16.99 15.80 -0.60
C SER A 618 -18.45 16.07 -0.21
N GLY A 619 -19.11 15.11 0.43
CA GLY A 619 -20.53 15.13 0.77
C GLY A 619 -21.45 14.66 -0.36
N SER A 620 -20.90 14.15 -1.48
CA SER A 620 -21.67 13.67 -2.63
C SER A 620 -21.00 12.48 -3.30
N ALA A 621 -21.66 11.31 -3.27
CA ALA A 621 -21.17 10.09 -3.91
C ALA A 621 -21.37 10.04 -5.44
N GLY A 622 -22.07 11.01 -6.03
CA GLY A 622 -22.27 11.09 -7.48
C GLY A 622 -22.81 9.80 -8.10
N SER A 623 -22.19 9.34 -9.17
CA SER A 623 -22.52 8.07 -9.85
C SER A 623 -22.15 6.82 -9.06
N TYR A 624 -21.32 6.94 -8.02
CA TYR A 624 -20.89 5.84 -7.14
C TYR A 624 -21.86 5.59 -5.98
N ALA A 625 -22.89 6.42 -5.83
CA ALA A 625 -23.91 6.26 -4.79
C ALA A 625 -24.65 4.91 -4.92
N GLY A 626 -24.69 4.14 -3.83
CA GLY A 626 -25.34 2.84 -3.76
C GLY A 626 -24.58 1.70 -4.43
N GLN A 627 -23.39 1.95 -4.99
CA GLN A 627 -22.53 0.89 -5.50
C GLN A 627 -21.78 0.20 -4.36
N THR A 628 -21.60 -1.10 -4.49
CA THR A 628 -20.87 -1.92 -3.52
C THR A 628 -19.48 -2.26 -4.05
N TYR A 629 -18.47 -2.08 -3.21
CA TYR A 629 -17.06 -2.36 -3.51
C TYR A 629 -16.55 -3.43 -2.57
N LEU A 630 -15.65 -4.26 -3.06
CA LEU A 630 -14.84 -5.11 -2.19
C LEU A 630 -13.72 -4.26 -1.65
N ILE A 631 -13.71 -4.06 -0.34
CA ILE A 631 -12.63 -3.39 0.34
C ILE A 631 -11.75 -4.43 0.96
N ASN A 632 -10.46 -4.19 0.84
CA ASN A 632 -9.43 -4.98 1.50
C ASN A 632 -8.59 -4.04 2.36
N TYR A 633 -8.20 -4.54 3.51
CA TYR A 633 -7.34 -3.82 4.45
C TYR A 633 -6.24 -4.77 4.92
N GLY A 634 -5.00 -4.45 4.60
CA GLY A 634 -3.80 -5.22 4.92
C GLY A 634 -3.11 -4.75 6.20
N GLY A 635 -3.66 -3.74 6.87
CA GLY A 635 -3.04 -3.10 8.02
C GLY A 635 -2.71 -1.64 7.69
N ASN A 636 -1.90 -1.01 8.54
CA ASN A 636 -1.79 0.44 8.60
C ASN A 636 -1.42 1.09 7.25
N GLY A 637 -2.27 1.99 6.77
CA GLY A 637 -2.16 2.65 5.47
C GLY A 637 -2.51 1.80 4.25
N ASP A 638 -2.64 0.48 4.41
CA ASP A 638 -2.87 -0.47 3.32
C ASP A 638 -4.36 -0.78 3.16
N PHE A 639 -5.07 0.13 2.49
CA PHE A 639 -6.51 0.05 2.23
C PHE A 639 -6.77 0.17 0.73
N TRP A 640 -7.33 -0.87 0.11
CA TRP A 640 -7.57 -0.89 -1.35
C TRP A 640 -8.95 -1.42 -1.73
N GLY A 641 -9.30 -1.21 -3.01
CA GLY A 641 -10.62 -1.54 -3.56
C GLY A 641 -11.46 -0.32 -3.96
N ILE A 642 -10.99 0.89 -3.65
CA ILE A 642 -11.53 2.13 -4.23
C ILE A 642 -11.02 2.25 -5.67
N PRO A 643 -11.91 2.41 -6.68
CA PRO A 643 -11.48 2.54 -8.06
C PRO A 643 -10.69 3.83 -8.28
N MET A 644 -9.63 3.75 -9.06
CA MET A 644 -8.79 4.89 -9.43
C MET A 644 -8.92 5.20 -10.92
N SER A 645 -8.70 6.46 -11.29
CA SER A 645 -8.62 6.89 -12.68
C SER A 645 -7.32 7.65 -12.92
N GLN A 646 -6.76 7.47 -14.11
CA GLN A 646 -5.58 8.20 -14.54
C GLN A 646 -5.98 9.62 -14.99
N SER A 647 -5.23 10.61 -14.50
CA SER A 647 -5.34 12.02 -14.84
C SER A 647 -3.95 12.56 -15.15
N GLY A 648 -3.59 12.61 -16.43
CA GLY A 648 -2.20 12.85 -16.85
C GLY A 648 -1.32 11.67 -16.44
N ASP A 649 -0.20 11.93 -15.77
CA ASP A 649 0.70 10.88 -15.27
C ASP A 649 0.32 10.40 -13.86
N ARG A 650 -0.79 10.90 -13.30
CA ARG A 650 -1.20 10.67 -11.91
C ARG A 650 -2.42 9.77 -11.82
N TYR A 651 -2.46 8.89 -10.83
CA TYR A 651 -3.65 8.10 -10.51
C TYR A 651 -4.40 8.73 -9.33
N LEU A 652 -5.67 9.06 -9.53
CA LEU A 652 -6.53 9.66 -8.51
C LEU A 652 -7.63 8.67 -8.08
N PRO A 653 -7.92 8.55 -6.78
CA PRO A 653 -9.08 7.80 -6.33
C PRO A 653 -10.37 8.48 -6.82
N ASN A 654 -11.30 7.69 -7.36
CA ASN A 654 -12.54 8.21 -7.93
C ASN A 654 -13.51 8.79 -6.89
N PHE A 655 -13.39 8.35 -5.63
CA PHE A 655 -14.08 8.92 -4.47
C PHE A 655 -13.19 8.78 -3.23
N SER A 656 -13.46 9.59 -2.20
CA SER A 656 -12.74 9.53 -0.92
C SER A 656 -13.70 9.36 0.24
N LEU A 657 -13.39 8.44 1.15
CA LEU A 657 -14.20 8.10 2.30
C LEU A 657 -14.04 9.14 3.41
N LYS A 658 -15.16 9.65 3.90
CA LYS A 658 -15.20 10.58 5.03
C LYS A 658 -14.71 9.90 6.30
N ASP A 659 -13.93 10.63 7.10
CA ASP A 659 -13.49 10.15 8.42
C ASP A 659 -14.70 9.80 9.30
N GLY A 660 -14.61 8.66 9.96
CA GLY A 660 -15.65 8.13 10.84
C GLY A 660 -16.77 7.39 10.09
N ALA A 661 -16.65 7.20 8.76
CA ALA A 661 -17.55 6.31 8.04
C ALA A 661 -17.46 4.90 8.62
N ILE A 662 -18.62 4.32 8.92
CA ILE A 662 -18.72 2.99 9.54
C ILE A 662 -18.80 1.92 8.45
N MET A 663 -18.05 0.84 8.63
CA MET A 663 -17.92 -0.25 7.67
C MET A 663 -17.66 -1.61 8.33
N GLY A 664 -17.50 -2.64 7.50
CA GLY A 664 -17.49 -4.04 7.90
C GLY A 664 -18.89 -4.67 7.93
N SER A 665 -18.95 -5.98 7.86
CA SER A 665 -20.19 -6.78 7.78
C SER A 665 -21.15 -6.56 8.97
N SER A 666 -20.62 -6.16 10.12
CA SER A 666 -21.32 -5.90 11.37
C SER A 666 -21.19 -4.45 11.86
N SER A 667 -20.77 -3.52 10.99
CA SER A 667 -20.53 -2.11 11.37
C SER A 667 -19.46 -1.95 12.47
N GLN A 668 -18.45 -2.80 12.44
CA GLN A 668 -17.43 -2.94 13.47
C GLN A 668 -16.22 -2.01 13.29
N TYR A 669 -16.07 -1.35 12.15
CA TYR A 669 -14.93 -0.49 11.85
C TYR A 669 -15.34 0.95 11.58
N ALA A 670 -14.57 1.90 12.10
CA ALA A 670 -14.57 3.30 11.72
C ALA A 670 -13.28 3.60 10.94
N ILE A 671 -13.40 4.25 9.79
CA ILE A 671 -12.24 4.59 8.95
C ILE A 671 -11.70 5.99 9.26
N LYS A 672 -10.39 6.17 9.11
CA LYS A 672 -9.77 7.49 9.10
C LYS A 672 -8.73 7.58 7.99
N ALA A 673 -8.72 8.70 7.28
CA ALA A 673 -7.71 8.98 6.28
C ALA A 673 -6.36 9.24 6.96
N ARG A 674 -5.28 8.70 6.40
CA ARG A 674 -3.91 8.92 6.85
C ARG A 674 -3.19 9.92 5.96
N GLU A 675 -3.36 9.78 4.64
CA GLU A 675 -2.72 10.64 3.65
C GLU A 675 -3.75 11.25 2.71
N ILE A 676 -3.82 12.58 2.72
CA ILE A 676 -4.80 13.38 1.98
C ILE A 676 -4.05 14.34 1.07
N GLU A 677 -4.18 14.12 -0.23
CA GLU A 677 -3.85 15.14 -1.21
C GLU A 677 -5.04 16.08 -1.40
N GLN A 678 -4.74 17.37 -1.49
CA GLN A 678 -5.69 18.40 -1.84
C GLN A 678 -5.33 19.10 -3.14
N THR A 679 -6.34 19.39 -3.95
CA THR A 679 -6.20 20.30 -5.11
C THR A 679 -7.12 21.50 -4.90
N MET A 680 -6.62 22.69 -5.22
CA MET A 680 -7.41 23.91 -5.07
C MET A 680 -8.59 23.93 -6.04
N LYS A 681 -9.79 24.27 -5.55
CA LYS A 681 -10.98 24.39 -6.42
C LYS A 681 -10.89 25.62 -7.32
N SER A 682 -11.50 25.55 -8.50
CA SER A 682 -11.66 26.72 -9.37
C SER A 682 -12.47 27.81 -8.66
N ALA A 683 -11.93 29.03 -8.70
CA ALA A 683 -12.57 30.25 -8.19
C ALA A 683 -12.78 31.26 -9.32
N SER A 684 -13.19 30.77 -10.51
CA SER A 684 -13.34 31.58 -11.72
C SER A 684 -14.07 32.90 -11.46
N GLY A 685 -13.47 34.01 -11.90
CA GLY A 685 -13.99 35.37 -11.70
C GLY A 685 -13.73 35.99 -10.32
N GLN A 686 -13.11 35.29 -9.37
CA GLN A 686 -12.84 35.81 -8.01
C GLN A 686 -11.43 36.41 -7.84
N CYS A 687 -10.59 36.33 -8.86
CA CYS A 687 -9.23 36.88 -8.88
C CYS A 687 -9.16 38.28 -9.50
N THR A 688 -10.26 39.02 -9.62
CA THR A 688 -10.29 40.33 -10.31
C THR A 688 -9.45 41.41 -9.62
N SER A 689 -9.12 41.24 -8.34
CA SER A 689 -8.24 42.13 -7.58
C SER A 689 -6.78 41.72 -7.60
N LEU A 690 -6.45 40.59 -8.23
CA LEU A 690 -5.11 40.04 -8.32
C LEU A 690 -4.48 40.44 -9.67
N THR A 691 -3.20 40.78 -9.66
CA THR A 691 -2.46 41.16 -10.86
C THR A 691 -1.12 40.44 -10.83
N LEU A 692 -0.86 39.63 -11.85
CA LEU A 692 0.41 38.95 -12.03
C LEU A 692 1.52 39.98 -12.29
N ALA A 693 2.66 39.78 -11.65
CA ALA A 693 3.84 40.64 -11.75
C ALA A 693 5.10 39.83 -11.49
N ASP A 694 6.26 40.38 -11.83
CA ASP A 694 7.54 39.85 -11.36
C ASP A 694 7.66 40.09 -9.83
N PRO A 695 8.20 39.15 -9.05
CA PRO A 695 8.53 39.35 -7.64
C PRO A 695 9.52 40.50 -7.45
N ALA A 696 9.62 41.06 -6.24
CA ALA A 696 10.54 42.15 -5.95
C ALA A 696 12.03 41.79 -6.12
N VAL A 697 12.33 40.49 -6.17
CA VAL A 697 13.66 39.93 -6.43
C VAL A 697 13.58 39.03 -7.66
N ASP A 698 14.48 39.23 -8.61
CA ASP A 698 14.52 38.46 -9.85
C ASP A 698 14.78 36.97 -9.58
N VAL A 699 14.27 36.12 -10.48
CA VAL A 699 14.56 34.68 -10.42
C VAL A 699 16.05 34.47 -10.70
N PRO A 700 16.78 33.73 -9.84
CA PRO A 700 18.19 33.44 -10.07
C PRO A 700 18.39 32.58 -11.32
N THR A 701 19.49 32.82 -12.03
CA THR A 701 19.88 32.07 -13.24
C THR A 701 21.15 31.23 -13.06
N SER A 702 21.75 31.28 -11.87
CA SER A 702 22.98 30.58 -11.52
C SER A 702 23.16 30.56 -10.01
N ILE A 703 23.92 29.59 -9.52
CA ILE A 703 24.42 29.55 -8.13
C ILE A 703 25.45 30.68 -7.95
N SER A 704 25.29 31.46 -6.88
CA SER A 704 26.20 32.55 -6.53
C SER A 704 27.06 32.24 -5.29
N GLY A 705 26.54 31.42 -4.39
CA GLY A 705 27.25 30.91 -3.22
C GLY A 705 28.21 29.77 -3.52
N ASP A 706 28.85 29.28 -2.46
CA ASP A 706 29.85 28.21 -2.51
C ASP A 706 29.57 27.18 -1.43
N ALA A 707 29.56 25.91 -1.83
CA ALA A 707 29.43 24.75 -0.95
C ALA A 707 30.78 24.08 -0.65
N ASP A 708 31.91 24.68 -1.05
CA ASP A 708 33.22 24.23 -0.62
C ASP A 708 33.42 24.50 0.88
N ILE A 709 33.50 23.40 1.61
CA ILE A 709 33.66 23.32 3.06
C ILE A 709 34.94 22.58 3.45
N GLY A 710 35.80 22.27 2.47
CA GLY A 710 37.03 21.50 2.68
C GLY A 710 36.82 19.99 2.78
N ASP A 711 37.84 19.30 3.28
CA ASP A 711 37.87 17.85 3.42
C ASP A 711 36.96 17.38 4.56
N MET A 712 36.33 16.21 4.36
CA MET A 712 35.47 15.60 5.38
C MET A 712 36.29 15.26 6.64
N PRO A 713 35.91 15.76 7.83
CA PRO A 713 36.58 15.41 9.07
C PRO A 713 36.43 13.92 9.41
N ILE A 714 37.43 13.36 10.11
CA ILE A 714 37.35 12.00 10.67
C ILE A 714 36.66 12.07 12.02
N VAL A 715 35.46 11.51 12.12
CA VAL A 715 34.73 11.32 13.38
C VAL A 715 34.78 9.85 13.75
N LEU A 716 35.23 9.54 14.98
CA LEU A 716 35.32 8.19 15.52
C LEU A 716 34.30 8.03 16.65
N GLY A 717 33.47 6.99 16.59
CA GLY A 717 32.46 6.69 17.61
C GLY A 717 31.07 6.51 17.03
N ASP A 718 30.09 6.37 17.92
CA ASP A 718 28.68 6.22 17.59
C ASP A 718 28.07 7.56 17.12
N PRO A 719 27.00 7.53 16.31
CA PRO A 719 26.30 8.75 15.88
C PRO A 719 25.80 9.55 17.08
N SER A 720 25.97 10.87 17.01
CA SER A 720 25.51 11.79 18.06
C SER A 720 24.04 12.20 17.86
N VAL A 721 23.51 12.04 16.65
CA VAL A 721 22.10 12.31 16.31
C VAL A 721 21.59 11.21 15.39
N ILE A 722 20.40 10.69 15.69
CA ILE A 722 19.69 9.69 14.87
C ILE A 722 18.25 10.17 14.68
N ALA A 723 17.81 10.32 13.43
CA ALA A 723 16.45 10.77 13.09
C ALA A 723 16.01 12.08 13.78
N GLY A 724 16.94 13.01 14.05
CA GLY A 724 16.66 14.24 14.80
C GLY A 724 16.66 14.11 16.32
N GLU A 725 16.95 12.93 16.87
CA GLU A 725 17.08 12.72 18.32
C GLU A 725 18.55 12.67 18.74
N THR A 726 18.94 13.53 19.68
CA THR A 726 20.30 13.55 20.26
C THR A 726 20.50 12.35 21.19
N GLN A 727 21.65 11.69 21.07
CA GLN A 727 21.97 10.42 21.75
C GLN A 727 22.67 10.58 23.10
#